data_AF-A0A670I513-F1
#
_entry.id   AF-A0A670I513-F1
#
_cell.length_a   1.000
_cell.length_b   1.000
_cell.length_c   1.000
_cell.angle_alpha   90.00
_cell.angle_beta   90.00
_cell.angle_gamma   90.00
#
_symmetry.space_group_name_H-M   'P 1'
#
loop_
_entity.id
_entity.type
_entity.pdbx_description
1 polymer ?
#
loop_
_entity_poly.entity_id
_entity_poly.type
_entity_poly.pdbx_seq_one_letter_code
_entity_poly.pdbx_strand_id
1 'polypeptide(L)'
;MASASKSFLADAGYGEQELDANSALMELDKGLRSGKLGEQCEAVVRFPRLFQKYPFPILINSAFLKLADVFRQDAVFGLESLLVLCSQDSSPGTQATLKIALTCMVKLAKCRPHLSQSIVESLLTQLHSAQDAARILMCHCLAAIAMQLPVLGDGMLGDLMDLYKVIGRSASDKQQELLVSLATVIFVASQKTLSSEVKTVIKQQLENVSNGWTAYRIARQASRMGNHGMARELYQSLLTQVASEHFYFWLNSLKEFSHAEQCLTGLQKDDYSSALSCIAESLKSYHKGIASLTAASTPLNPLSFQCGFVKLRIDLLQAFSQLICTCNSLKTSPPPAIATTIVMTSGSDLQRCGRISNQMKLSMEEFRNLAARYGDLYQSSFDADSATLRNVELQQQGCLLISHAIEALILDPESASLQEYGSAGVAHATSEYERRMMSVFSHVLEEVESLNRKYAPVSYMHTACLCNAVIALLKVPLSFQRYFFQKLQSTSIKLALSPSPRNPAEPIVVQNNQQMALKVEGVVQHGSKPGLFRKIQSICLNVSSTLQTKSGQEYKMPIDSLTNEMEQMVEPHNDYFSTQFLLNFIIVGTHSITVESSVRDLNGIIWKTGPKTTLLIKSLEDPYSQQIRLQQQQGQQPPQQPQPQQRTAYSRF
;
A
#
# COMPACT_ATOMS: atom_id res chain seq x y z
N MET A 1 -10.32 66.53 8.75
CA MET A 1 -8.89 66.87 8.64
C MET A 1 -8.11 65.78 9.37
N ALA A 2 -7.45 64.90 8.62
CA ALA A 2 -6.72 63.75 9.15
C ALA A 2 -5.30 64.18 9.55
N SER A 3 -4.95 63.98 10.83
CA SER A 3 -3.60 64.15 11.37
C SER A 3 -2.81 62.87 11.14
N ALA A 4 -1.86 62.91 10.21
CA ALA A 4 -0.93 61.83 9.94
C ALA A 4 0.17 61.76 11.02
N SER A 5 0.21 60.65 11.75
CA SER A 5 1.31 60.29 12.64
C SER A 5 2.55 59.93 11.81
N LYS A 6 3.59 60.76 11.87
CA LYS A 6 4.89 60.53 11.22
C LYS A 6 5.59 59.30 11.81
N SER A 7 6.05 58.40 10.94
CA SER A 7 6.85 57.21 11.27
C SER A 7 8.27 57.62 11.72
N PHE A 8 8.72 57.07 12.85
CA PHE A 8 9.97 57.37 13.54
C PHE A 8 11.24 56.75 12.90
N LEU A 9 11.21 56.38 11.61
CA LEU A 9 12.27 55.59 10.95
C LEU A 9 12.75 56.17 9.61
N ALA A 10 12.73 57.49 9.48
CA ALA A 10 13.41 58.17 8.38
C ALA A 10 14.35 59.21 8.99
N ASP A 11 15.63 58.86 9.09
CA ASP A 11 16.75 59.60 8.50
C ASP A 11 18.03 59.31 9.28
N ALA A 12 18.92 58.53 8.67
CA ALA A 12 20.32 58.41 9.03
C ALA A 12 21.08 57.90 7.80
N GLY A 13 21.08 58.72 6.75
CA GLY A 13 22.02 58.57 5.64
C GLY A 13 23.42 58.97 6.10
N TYR A 14 24.28 57.98 6.33
CA TYR A 14 25.73 58.17 6.36
C TYR A 14 26.42 56.96 5.69
N GLY A 15 26.85 57.17 4.44
CA GLY A 15 27.90 56.41 3.77
C GLY A 15 27.58 54.97 3.35
N GLU A 16 26.67 54.77 2.38
CA GLU A 16 26.67 53.49 1.63
C GLU A 16 27.87 53.48 0.66
N GLN A 17 28.99 52.90 1.08
CA GLN A 17 29.82 52.16 0.12
C GLN A 17 28.90 51.11 -0.51
N GLU A 18 28.89 50.99 -1.85
CA GLU A 18 28.19 49.91 -2.56
C GLU A 18 28.81 48.56 -2.15
N LEU A 19 28.36 48.05 -1.01
CA LEU A 19 28.68 46.72 -0.54
C LEU A 19 28.05 45.74 -1.50
N ASP A 20 28.88 44.88 -2.09
CA ASP A 20 28.39 43.74 -2.85
C ASP A 20 27.44 42.90 -1.98
N ALA A 21 26.54 42.16 -2.62
CA ALA A 21 25.45 41.47 -1.92
C ALA A 21 25.95 40.43 -0.89
N ASN A 22 27.14 39.83 -1.09
CA ASN A 22 27.74 38.90 -0.12
C ASN A 22 28.33 39.64 1.07
N SER A 23 28.94 40.80 0.84
CA SER A 23 29.49 41.66 1.89
C SER A 23 28.36 42.20 2.80
N ALA A 24 27.24 42.63 2.21
CA ALA A 24 26.05 43.04 2.97
C ALA A 24 25.44 41.89 3.80
N LEU A 25 25.41 40.66 3.24
CA LEU A 25 24.96 39.48 3.98
C LEU A 25 25.93 39.09 5.12
N MET A 26 27.24 39.26 4.93
CA MET A 26 28.24 39.02 5.98
C MET A 26 28.11 40.00 7.15
N GLU A 27 27.83 41.27 6.88
CA GLU A 27 27.63 42.26 7.94
C GLU A 27 26.40 41.93 8.80
N LEU A 28 25.29 41.54 8.15
CA LEU A 28 24.10 41.09 8.85
C LEU A 28 24.34 39.80 9.66
N ASP A 29 25.10 38.84 9.13
CA ASP A 29 25.50 37.64 9.86
C ASP A 29 26.35 37.95 11.10
N LYS A 30 27.24 38.95 11.00
CA LYS A 30 28.03 39.42 12.15
C LYS A 30 27.13 40.03 13.24
N GLY A 31 26.15 40.83 12.85
CA GLY A 31 25.16 41.38 13.78
C GLY A 31 24.29 40.30 14.42
N LEU A 32 23.86 39.31 13.63
CA LEU A 32 23.14 38.12 14.09
C LEU A 32 23.94 37.29 15.13
N ARG A 33 25.26 37.23 15.01
CA ARG A 33 26.17 36.52 15.93
C ARG A 33 26.68 37.37 17.10
N SER A 34 26.21 38.62 17.24
CA SER A 34 26.61 39.49 18.34
C SER A 34 26.16 38.93 19.69
N GLY A 35 26.92 39.18 20.75
CA GLY A 35 26.50 38.86 22.13
C GLY A 35 25.46 39.82 22.71
N LYS A 36 25.07 40.88 21.98
CA LYS A 36 24.08 41.87 22.43
C LYS A 36 22.75 41.71 21.69
N LEU A 37 21.68 41.51 22.45
CA LEU A 37 20.31 41.36 21.91
C LEU A 37 19.88 42.52 20.99
N GLY A 38 20.27 43.76 21.32
CA GLY A 38 19.95 44.93 20.50
C GLY A 38 20.54 44.87 19.09
N GLU A 39 21.80 44.43 18.96
CA GLU A 39 22.49 44.31 17.68
C GLU A 39 21.93 43.13 16.85
N GLN A 40 21.52 42.04 17.52
CA GLN A 40 20.84 40.92 16.88
C GLN A 40 19.48 41.35 16.29
N CYS A 41 18.66 42.05 17.08
CA CYS A 41 17.36 42.58 16.63
C CYS A 41 17.51 43.54 15.45
N GLU A 42 18.49 44.44 15.52
CA GLU A 42 18.77 45.38 14.44
C GLU A 42 19.17 44.65 13.15
N ALA A 43 20.01 43.61 13.25
CA ALA A 43 20.40 42.78 12.11
C ALA A 43 19.19 42.07 11.48
N VAL A 44 18.30 41.47 12.28
CA VAL A 44 17.08 40.79 11.79
C VAL A 44 16.18 41.73 11.00
N VAL A 45 15.96 42.96 11.49
CA VAL A 45 15.07 43.95 10.85
C VAL A 45 15.61 44.46 9.51
N ARG A 46 16.92 44.30 9.25
CA ARG A 46 17.56 44.74 8.00
C ARG A 46 17.48 43.70 6.87
N PHE A 47 17.17 42.42 7.14
CA PHE A 47 17.03 41.38 6.10
C PHE A 47 15.95 41.67 5.05
N PRO A 48 14.75 42.20 5.38
CA PRO A 48 13.77 42.62 4.38
C PRO A 48 14.33 43.62 3.36
N ARG A 49 15.15 44.59 3.81
CA ARG A 49 15.81 45.55 2.92
C ARG A 49 16.86 44.87 2.03
N LEU A 50 17.60 43.89 2.57
CA LEU A 50 18.53 43.07 1.80
C LEU A 50 17.81 42.32 0.67
N PHE A 51 16.65 41.70 0.94
CA PHE A 51 15.87 40.96 -0.06
C PHE A 51 15.26 41.86 -1.13
N GLN A 52 14.85 43.07 -0.75
CA GLN A 52 14.36 44.06 -1.70
C GLN A 52 15.47 44.57 -2.62
N LYS A 53 16.69 44.78 -2.09
CA LYS A 53 17.84 45.27 -2.87
C LYS A 53 18.45 44.16 -3.74
N TYR A 54 18.45 42.91 -3.26
CA TYR A 54 19.09 41.76 -3.91
C TYR A 54 18.17 40.52 -3.94
N PRO A 55 17.18 40.45 -4.83
CA PRO A 55 16.19 39.37 -4.87
C PRO A 55 16.71 38.09 -5.55
N PHE A 56 17.98 37.71 -5.29
CA PHE A 56 18.60 36.53 -5.88
C PHE A 56 18.25 35.28 -5.07
N PRO A 57 17.76 34.18 -5.68
CA PRO A 57 17.39 32.96 -4.96
C PRO A 57 18.51 32.39 -4.08
N ILE A 58 19.76 32.45 -4.54
CA ILE A 58 20.93 31.94 -3.79
C ILE A 58 21.16 32.77 -2.51
N LEU A 59 21.06 34.10 -2.62
CA LEU A 59 21.27 35.01 -1.49
C LEU A 59 20.12 34.93 -0.49
N ILE A 60 18.89 34.90 -0.98
CA ILE A 60 17.69 34.72 -0.16
C ILE A 60 17.79 33.40 0.62
N ASN A 61 18.14 32.29 -0.03
CA ASN A 61 18.32 31.01 0.64
C ASN A 61 19.44 31.06 1.70
N SER A 62 20.59 31.66 1.38
CA SER A 62 21.73 31.81 2.31
C SER A 62 21.37 32.66 3.54
N ALA A 63 20.62 33.74 3.33
CA ALA A 63 20.10 34.60 4.39
C ALA A 63 19.09 33.90 5.28
N PHE A 64 18.13 33.17 4.70
CA PHE A 64 17.19 32.36 5.48
C PHE A 64 17.89 31.29 6.31
N LEU A 65 18.96 30.67 5.79
CA LEU A 65 19.75 29.71 6.56
C LEU A 65 20.44 30.35 7.77
N LYS A 66 20.97 31.57 7.64
CA LYS A 66 21.60 32.32 8.74
C LYS A 66 20.57 32.77 9.78
N LEU A 67 19.43 33.31 9.36
CA LEU A 67 18.33 33.64 10.27
C LEU A 67 17.84 32.40 11.02
N ALA A 68 17.69 31.27 10.32
CA ALA A 68 17.30 30.00 10.94
C ALA A 68 18.35 29.43 11.90
N ASP A 69 19.63 29.80 11.77
CA ASP A 69 20.71 29.41 12.69
C ASP A 69 20.56 30.13 14.04
N VAL A 70 20.24 31.43 13.99
CA VAL A 70 20.07 32.29 15.17
C VAL A 70 18.83 31.91 15.97
N PHE A 71 17.69 31.81 15.29
CA PHE A 71 16.44 31.45 15.96
C PHE A 71 16.37 29.96 16.35
N ARG A 72 17.40 29.14 16.10
CA ARG A 72 17.34 27.70 16.34
C ARG A 72 17.14 27.36 17.82
N GLN A 73 18.03 27.86 18.68
CA GLN A 73 17.96 27.58 20.12
C GLN A 73 16.79 28.34 20.75
N ASP A 74 16.59 29.60 20.37
CA ASP A 74 15.47 30.42 20.85
C ASP A 74 14.10 29.83 20.48
N ALA A 75 13.97 29.18 19.32
CA ALA A 75 12.75 28.48 18.94
C ALA A 75 12.52 27.22 19.79
N VAL A 76 13.56 26.46 20.13
CA VAL A 76 13.44 25.31 21.06
C VAL A 76 13.01 25.81 22.43
N PHE A 77 13.69 26.81 22.99
CA PHE A 77 13.32 27.41 24.29
C PHE A 77 11.91 28.00 24.30
N GLY A 78 11.50 28.67 23.22
CA GLY A 78 10.14 29.17 23.07
C GLY A 78 9.10 28.06 23.04
N LEU A 79 9.38 26.97 22.32
CA LEU A 79 8.50 25.79 22.27
C LEU A 79 8.46 25.05 23.61
N GLU A 80 9.58 24.93 24.33
CA GLU A 80 9.65 24.37 25.68
C GLU A 80 8.86 25.22 26.68
N SER A 81 8.96 26.55 26.60
CA SER A 81 8.19 27.47 27.43
C SER A 81 6.69 27.30 27.18
N LEU A 82 6.27 27.21 25.91
CA LEU A 82 4.88 26.93 25.54
C LEU A 82 4.43 25.55 26.01
N LEU A 83 5.29 24.53 25.91
CA LEU A 83 5.01 23.20 26.42
C LEU A 83 4.71 23.26 27.92
N VAL A 84 5.55 23.94 28.71
CA VAL A 84 5.39 24.05 30.15
C VAL A 84 4.11 24.82 30.53
N LEU A 85 3.88 25.96 29.90
CA LEU A 85 2.72 26.81 30.19
C LEU A 85 1.41 26.14 29.79
N CYS A 86 1.36 25.53 28.60
CA CYS A 86 0.13 24.96 28.07
C CYS A 86 -0.17 23.56 28.61
N SER A 87 0.79 22.85 29.20
CA SER A 87 0.54 21.51 29.74
C SER A 87 -0.29 21.49 31.02
N GLN A 88 -0.48 22.64 31.67
CA GLN A 88 -1.17 22.78 32.94
C GLN A 88 -2.65 23.19 32.80
N ASP A 89 -3.08 23.66 31.63
CA ASP A 89 -4.46 24.15 31.39
C ASP A 89 -5.21 23.34 30.31
N SER A 90 -6.38 22.81 30.68
CA SER A 90 -7.22 21.95 29.83
C SER A 90 -8.12 22.74 28.87
N SER A 91 -8.06 24.07 28.87
CA SER A 91 -8.91 24.89 28.03
C SER A 91 -8.69 24.59 26.53
N PRO A 92 -9.75 24.60 25.69
CA PRO A 92 -9.64 24.27 24.28
C PRO A 92 -8.63 25.14 23.51
N GLY A 93 -8.53 26.42 23.86
CA GLY A 93 -7.57 27.35 23.27
C GLY A 93 -6.13 26.97 23.59
N THR A 94 -5.84 26.69 24.86
CA THR A 94 -4.51 26.26 25.30
C THR A 94 -4.11 24.91 24.69
N GLN A 95 -5.03 23.96 24.61
CA GLN A 95 -4.78 22.66 23.96
C GLN A 95 -4.52 22.79 22.45
N ALA A 96 -5.20 23.73 21.77
CA ALA A 96 -4.92 24.03 20.37
C ALA A 96 -3.52 24.63 20.18
N THR A 97 -3.12 25.58 21.04
CA THR A 97 -1.76 26.15 21.06
C THR A 97 -0.70 25.09 21.32
N LEU A 98 -0.92 24.22 22.32
CA LEU A 98 -0.02 23.10 22.62
C LEU A 98 0.14 22.17 21.41
N LYS A 99 -0.96 21.84 20.73
CA LYS A 99 -0.93 21.00 19.52
C LYS A 99 -0.10 21.65 18.39
N ILE A 100 -0.20 22.96 18.22
CA ILE A 100 0.62 23.71 17.25
C ILE A 100 2.10 23.63 17.64
N ALA A 101 2.43 23.92 18.91
CA ALA A 101 3.79 23.86 19.42
C ALA A 101 4.42 22.47 19.24
N LEU A 102 3.71 21.41 19.62
CA LEU A 102 4.16 20.03 19.44
C LEU A 102 4.33 19.67 17.95
N THR A 103 3.44 20.14 17.08
CA THR A 103 3.60 19.94 15.63
C THR A 103 4.86 20.63 15.10
N CYS A 104 5.18 21.82 15.61
CA CYS A 104 6.43 22.52 15.29
C CYS A 104 7.65 21.75 15.81
N MET A 105 7.60 21.19 17.03
CA MET A 105 8.66 20.34 17.57
C MET A 105 8.92 19.10 16.68
N VAL A 106 7.87 18.42 16.21
CA VAL A 106 8.01 17.28 15.28
C VAL A 106 8.68 17.70 13.97
N LYS A 107 8.28 18.84 13.38
CA LYS A 107 8.89 19.37 12.16
C LYS A 107 10.36 19.74 12.40
N LEU A 108 10.67 20.35 13.53
CA LEU A 108 12.02 20.74 13.89
C LEU A 108 12.92 19.51 14.07
N ALA A 109 12.47 18.50 14.82
CA ALA A 109 13.17 17.24 14.99
C ALA A 109 13.41 16.53 13.64
N LYS A 110 12.41 16.56 12.73
CA LYS A 110 12.54 16.01 11.38
C LYS A 110 13.61 16.71 10.56
N CYS A 111 13.60 18.04 10.55
CA CYS A 111 14.52 18.85 9.74
C CYS A 111 15.93 18.92 10.35
N ARG A 112 16.06 18.75 11.68
CA ARG A 112 17.31 18.89 12.43
C ARG A 112 17.44 17.78 13.48
N PRO A 113 17.88 16.57 13.08
CA PRO A 113 17.96 15.42 13.98
C PRO A 113 18.82 15.63 15.24
N HIS A 114 19.83 16.50 15.21
CA HIS A 114 20.67 16.78 16.39
C HIS A 114 19.91 17.44 17.55
N LEU A 115 18.75 18.06 17.30
CA LEU A 115 17.91 18.68 18.34
C LEU A 115 16.92 17.69 18.98
N SER A 116 16.75 16.50 18.40
CA SER A 116 15.67 15.60 18.79
C SER A 116 15.80 15.09 20.23
N GLN A 117 17.03 14.91 20.71
CA GLN A 117 17.29 14.44 22.07
C GLN A 117 16.81 15.46 23.11
N SER A 118 17.23 16.72 22.98
CA SER A 118 16.79 17.81 23.87
C SER A 118 15.26 17.97 23.86
N ILE A 119 14.62 17.92 22.69
CA ILE A 119 13.15 17.98 22.59
C ILE A 119 12.49 16.81 23.33
N VAL A 120 13.03 15.60 23.17
CA VAL A 120 12.50 14.40 23.85
C VAL A 120 12.68 14.50 25.37
N GLU A 121 13.84 14.92 25.86
CA GLU A 121 14.11 15.11 27.28
C GLU A 121 13.13 16.12 27.92
N SER A 122 12.88 17.25 27.25
CA SER A 122 11.91 18.25 27.67
C SER A 122 10.48 17.72 27.69
N LEU A 123 10.10 16.91 26.70
CA LEU A 123 8.80 16.23 26.66
C LEU A 123 8.66 15.22 27.82
N LEU A 124 9.65 14.38 28.07
CA LEU A 124 9.61 13.36 29.12
C LEU A 124 9.55 14.00 30.52
N THR A 125 10.33 15.05 30.74
CA THR A 125 10.32 15.83 31.98
C THR A 125 8.93 16.39 32.24
N GLN A 126 8.33 17.04 31.25
CA GLN A 126 7.02 17.66 31.41
C GLN A 126 5.86 16.63 31.44
N LEU A 127 6.08 15.41 30.93
CA LEU A 127 5.05 14.37 30.89
C LEU A 127 4.58 13.97 32.30
N HIS A 128 5.49 14.00 33.27
CA HIS A 128 5.22 13.66 34.67
C HIS A 128 4.34 14.71 35.37
N SER A 129 4.54 15.99 35.08
CA SER A 129 3.85 17.13 35.73
C SER A 129 2.62 17.64 34.97
N ALA A 130 2.40 17.21 33.72
CA ALA A 130 1.29 17.65 32.89
C ALA A 130 -0.05 17.02 33.28
N GLN A 131 -1.14 17.70 32.92
CA GLN A 131 -2.49 17.11 32.96
C GLN A 131 -2.69 16.07 31.85
N ASP A 132 -3.67 15.17 32.01
CA ASP A 132 -3.87 14.04 31.09
C ASP A 132 -4.17 14.45 29.64
N ALA A 133 -4.91 15.53 29.42
CA ALA A 133 -5.19 16.04 28.07
C ALA A 133 -3.90 16.43 27.32
N ALA A 134 -2.97 17.09 28.02
CA ALA A 134 -1.67 17.45 27.46
C ALA A 134 -0.77 16.22 27.29
N ARG A 135 -0.77 15.29 28.26
CA ARG A 135 0.00 14.03 28.17
C ARG A 135 -0.33 13.24 26.91
N ILE A 136 -1.61 13.18 26.51
CA ILE A 136 -2.04 12.52 25.26
C ILE A 136 -1.37 13.17 24.04
N LEU A 137 -1.40 14.50 23.94
CA LEU A 137 -0.77 15.22 22.84
C LEU A 137 0.76 15.04 22.83
N MET A 138 1.39 15.02 24.00
CA MET A 138 2.82 14.78 24.16
C MET A 138 3.21 13.35 23.75
N CYS A 139 2.40 12.34 24.09
CA CYS A 139 2.60 10.97 23.62
C CYS A 139 2.53 10.87 22.09
N HIS A 140 1.59 11.58 21.46
CA HIS A 140 1.52 11.66 19.99
C HIS A 140 2.77 12.32 19.39
N CYS A 141 3.29 13.37 20.04
CA CYS A 141 4.52 14.04 19.63
C CYS A 141 5.73 13.08 19.72
N LEU A 142 5.90 12.41 20.87
CA LEU A 142 6.97 11.44 21.11
C LEU A 142 6.92 10.30 20.08
N ALA A 143 5.73 9.73 19.83
CA ALA A 143 5.55 8.70 18.82
C ALA A 143 5.94 9.20 17.42
N ALA A 144 5.56 10.43 17.04
CA ALA A 144 5.89 10.99 15.74
C ALA A 144 7.40 11.24 15.55
N ILE A 145 8.11 11.62 16.61
CA ILE A 145 9.57 11.81 16.61
C ILE A 145 10.28 10.45 16.57
N ALA A 146 9.90 9.52 17.44
CA ALA A 146 10.52 8.19 17.52
C ALA A 146 10.33 7.35 16.24
N MET A 147 9.20 7.50 15.54
CA MET A 147 8.98 6.89 14.23
C MET A 147 10.01 7.31 13.17
N GLN A 148 10.62 8.49 13.32
CA GLN A 148 11.65 9.01 12.41
C GLN A 148 13.06 8.68 12.92
N LEU A 149 13.26 8.74 14.23
CA LEU A 149 14.56 8.55 14.90
C LEU A 149 14.47 7.43 15.96
N PRO A 150 14.57 6.15 15.55
CA PRO A 150 14.40 4.99 16.43
C PRO A 150 15.41 4.92 17.57
N VAL A 151 16.60 5.51 17.37
CA VAL A 151 17.67 5.60 18.37
C VAL A 151 17.23 6.28 19.67
N LEU A 152 16.18 7.09 19.63
CA LEU A 152 15.63 7.76 20.80
C LEU A 152 14.69 6.86 21.62
N GLY A 153 14.20 5.77 21.03
CA GLY A 153 13.19 4.89 21.64
C GLY A 153 13.66 4.18 22.90
N ASP A 154 14.87 3.61 22.86
CA ASP A 154 15.41 2.85 24.00
C ASP A 154 15.59 3.75 25.24
N GLY A 155 15.98 5.02 25.05
CA GLY A 155 16.18 5.99 26.13
C GLY A 155 14.89 6.45 26.83
N MET A 156 13.76 6.46 26.11
CA MET A 156 12.47 6.90 26.66
C MET A 156 11.65 5.78 27.30
N LEU A 157 12.01 4.50 27.09
CA LEU A 157 11.17 3.37 27.49
C LEU A 157 10.95 3.29 29.01
N GLY A 158 11.96 3.61 29.81
CA GLY A 158 11.87 3.59 31.28
C GLY A 158 10.80 4.55 31.81
N ASP A 159 10.91 5.83 31.46
CA ASP A 159 9.97 6.87 31.87
C ASP A 159 8.53 6.58 31.41
N LEU A 160 8.38 6.10 30.17
CA LEU A 160 7.07 5.73 29.62
C LEU A 160 6.43 4.57 30.40
N MET A 161 7.22 3.57 30.80
CA MET A 161 6.75 2.43 31.57
C MET A 161 6.36 2.82 33.00
N ASP A 162 7.12 3.71 33.63
CA ASP A 162 6.80 4.17 34.98
C ASP A 162 5.53 5.01 34.99
N LEU A 163 5.36 5.92 34.02
CA LEU A 163 4.11 6.65 33.87
C LEU A 163 2.93 5.72 33.57
N TYR A 164 3.11 4.68 32.74
CA TYR A 164 2.05 3.71 32.44
C TYR A 164 1.56 2.98 33.70
N LYS A 165 2.47 2.61 34.62
CA LYS A 165 2.11 2.00 35.91
C LYS A 165 1.33 2.95 36.81
N VAL A 166 1.70 4.24 36.82
CA VAL A 166 1.04 5.26 37.66
C VAL A 166 -0.37 5.54 37.14
N ILE A 167 -0.52 5.79 35.84
CA ILE A 167 -1.82 6.11 35.22
C ILE A 167 -2.80 4.95 35.32
N GLY A 168 -2.32 3.71 35.30
CA GLY A 168 -3.16 2.54 35.54
C GLY A 168 -3.81 2.50 36.92
N ARG A 169 -3.40 3.36 37.86
CA ARG A 169 -4.01 3.49 39.20
C ARG A 169 -4.87 4.75 39.38
N SER A 170 -4.83 5.69 38.44
CA SER A 170 -5.54 6.97 38.53
C SER A 170 -6.95 6.86 37.95
N ALA A 171 -7.93 7.58 38.50
CA ALA A 171 -9.29 7.66 37.94
C ALA A 171 -9.49 9.02 37.26
N SER A 172 -9.42 9.05 35.93
CA SER A 172 -9.55 10.26 35.10
C SER A 172 -10.45 9.97 33.89
N ASP A 173 -11.23 10.96 33.45
CA ASP A 173 -12.09 10.83 32.26
C ASP A 173 -11.27 10.57 30.98
N LYS A 174 -9.99 10.95 30.98
CA LYS A 174 -9.04 10.74 29.87
C LYS A 174 -8.19 9.48 30.01
N GLN A 175 -8.31 8.73 31.10
CA GLN A 175 -7.43 7.61 31.41
C GLN A 175 -7.35 6.58 30.26
N GLN A 176 -8.49 6.21 29.68
CA GLN A 176 -8.55 5.21 28.61
C GLN A 176 -7.79 5.67 27.35
N GLU A 177 -7.94 6.94 26.95
CA GLU A 177 -7.23 7.51 25.80
C GLU A 177 -5.73 7.64 26.09
N LEU A 178 -5.38 8.00 27.32
CA LEU A 178 -3.99 8.12 27.76
C LEU A 178 -3.29 6.75 27.78
N LEU A 179 -3.95 5.69 28.26
CA LEU A 179 -3.41 4.32 28.19
C LEU A 179 -3.13 3.90 26.75
N VAL A 180 -4.04 4.18 25.81
CA VAL A 180 -3.80 3.90 24.38
C VAL A 180 -2.61 4.69 23.85
N SER A 181 -2.51 5.97 24.21
CA SER A 181 -1.45 6.87 23.75
C SER A 181 -0.07 6.44 24.27
N LEU A 182 0.02 6.11 25.56
CA LEU A 182 1.24 5.59 26.19
C LEU A 182 1.65 4.23 25.62
N ALA A 183 0.71 3.28 25.51
CA ALA A 183 1.02 1.99 24.90
C ALA A 183 1.49 2.14 23.45
N THR A 184 0.90 3.07 22.69
CA THR A 184 1.33 3.36 21.31
C THR A 184 2.78 3.83 21.26
N VAL A 185 3.17 4.79 22.11
CA VAL A 185 4.56 5.27 22.12
C VAL A 185 5.52 4.21 22.67
N ILE A 186 5.11 3.37 23.63
CA ILE A 186 5.90 2.22 24.10
C ILE A 186 6.17 1.24 22.95
N PHE A 187 5.17 0.91 22.13
CA PHE A 187 5.35 0.03 20.97
C PHE A 187 6.19 0.67 19.86
N VAL A 188 6.13 1.99 19.69
CA VAL A 188 7.00 2.71 18.75
C VAL A 188 8.44 2.78 19.26
N ALA A 189 8.63 2.95 20.57
CA ALA A 189 9.94 3.03 21.20
C ALA A 189 10.63 1.65 21.22
N SER A 190 9.86 0.59 21.44
CA SER A 190 10.34 -0.79 21.48
C SER A 190 10.49 -1.37 20.07
N GLN A 191 11.67 -1.19 19.48
CA GLN A 191 11.99 -1.70 18.13
C GLN A 191 12.31 -3.21 18.12
N LYS A 192 12.69 -3.76 19.27
CA LYS A 192 12.94 -5.19 19.47
C LYS A 192 11.69 -5.85 20.00
N THR A 193 11.68 -7.19 20.02
CA THR A 193 10.64 -7.94 20.72
C THR A 193 10.49 -7.42 22.16
N LEU A 194 9.29 -6.92 22.49
CA LEU A 194 8.96 -6.46 23.84
C LEU A 194 9.41 -7.46 24.90
N SER A 195 10.06 -6.97 25.96
CA SER A 195 10.45 -7.80 27.10
C SER A 195 9.21 -8.40 27.79
N SER A 196 9.40 -9.52 28.47
CA SER A 196 8.33 -10.16 29.26
C SER A 196 7.77 -9.21 30.31
N GLU A 197 8.63 -8.44 30.97
CA GLU A 197 8.27 -7.45 31.99
C GLU A 197 7.31 -6.39 31.44
N VAL A 198 7.62 -5.80 30.28
CA VAL A 198 6.77 -4.78 29.65
C VAL A 198 5.40 -5.37 29.28
N LYS A 199 5.37 -6.58 28.71
CA LYS A 199 4.12 -7.28 28.38
C LYS A 199 3.25 -7.51 29.62
N THR A 200 3.86 -8.00 30.70
CA THR A 200 3.17 -8.25 31.97
C THR A 200 2.58 -6.98 32.55
N VAL A 201 3.34 -5.88 32.57
CA VAL A 201 2.83 -4.59 33.08
C VAL A 201 1.65 -4.10 32.25
N ILE A 202 1.75 -4.12 30.92
CA ILE A 202 0.65 -3.67 30.06
C ILE A 202 -0.60 -4.51 30.33
N LYS A 203 -0.46 -5.85 30.37
CA LYS A 203 -1.57 -6.76 30.61
C LYS A 203 -2.24 -6.52 31.96
N GLN A 204 -1.46 -6.43 33.05
CA GLN A 204 -1.98 -6.20 34.39
C GLN A 204 -2.80 -4.90 34.48
N GLN A 205 -2.33 -3.80 33.87
CA GLN A 205 -3.11 -2.56 33.89
C GLN A 205 -4.40 -2.66 33.09
N LEU A 206 -4.40 -3.42 31.99
CA LEU A 206 -5.61 -3.61 31.19
C LEU A 206 -6.67 -4.45 31.89
N GLU A 207 -6.26 -5.49 32.61
CA GLU A 207 -7.17 -6.33 33.42
C GLU A 207 -7.83 -5.53 34.55
N ASN A 208 -7.10 -4.58 35.14
CA ASN A 208 -7.58 -3.83 36.30
C ASN A 208 -8.55 -2.70 35.94
N VAL A 209 -8.31 -1.96 34.84
CA VAL A 209 -8.98 -0.67 34.62
C VAL A 209 -9.47 -0.43 33.18
N SER A 210 -9.07 -1.25 32.21
CA SER A 210 -9.42 -0.98 30.82
C SER A 210 -10.76 -1.60 30.40
N ASN A 211 -11.49 -0.90 29.54
CA ASN A 211 -12.61 -1.51 28.84
C ASN A 211 -12.12 -2.30 27.60
N GLY A 212 -12.97 -3.18 27.08
CA GLY A 212 -12.62 -4.01 25.91
C GLY A 212 -12.24 -3.19 24.66
N TRP A 213 -12.76 -1.97 24.51
CA TRP A 213 -12.40 -1.08 23.40
C TRP A 213 -10.98 -0.53 23.52
N THR A 214 -10.55 -0.14 24.72
CA THR A 214 -9.18 0.29 25.02
C THR A 214 -8.18 -0.83 24.74
N ALA A 215 -8.45 -2.03 25.26
CA ALA A 215 -7.63 -3.20 24.99
C ALA A 215 -7.55 -3.54 23.49
N TYR A 216 -8.68 -3.45 22.76
CA TYR A 216 -8.70 -3.64 21.30
C TYR A 216 -7.86 -2.60 20.57
N ARG A 217 -7.97 -1.32 20.95
CA ARG A 217 -7.16 -0.25 20.37
C ARG A 217 -5.69 -0.49 20.60
N ILE A 218 -5.28 -0.93 21.79
CA ILE A 218 -3.88 -1.26 22.11
C ILE A 218 -3.41 -2.46 21.30
N ALA A 219 -4.19 -3.52 21.19
CA ALA A 219 -3.88 -4.70 20.37
C ALA A 219 -3.69 -4.33 18.89
N ARG A 220 -4.53 -3.41 18.37
CA ARG A 220 -4.38 -2.85 17.03
C ARG A 220 -3.09 -2.04 16.88
N GLN A 221 -2.70 -1.24 17.86
CA GLN A 221 -1.44 -0.50 17.84
C GLN A 221 -0.24 -1.46 17.85
N ALA A 222 -0.28 -2.50 18.69
CA ALA A 222 0.75 -3.54 18.72
C ALA A 222 0.89 -4.21 17.35
N SER A 223 -0.23 -4.62 16.72
CA SER A 223 -0.24 -5.20 15.37
C SER A 223 0.31 -4.26 14.30
N ARG A 224 0.00 -2.96 14.37
CA ARG A 224 0.54 -1.98 13.42
C ARG A 224 2.04 -1.80 13.59
N MET A 225 2.56 -1.87 14.81
CA MET A 225 4.00 -1.72 15.10
C MET A 225 4.78 -3.05 15.05
N GLY A 226 4.19 -4.13 14.52
CA GLY A 226 4.87 -5.43 14.38
C GLY A 226 5.03 -6.22 15.69
N ASN A 227 4.40 -5.78 16.78
CA ASN A 227 4.45 -6.41 18.10
C ASN A 227 3.40 -7.53 18.23
N HIS A 228 3.50 -8.55 17.36
CA HIS A 228 2.46 -9.58 17.19
C HIS A 228 2.25 -10.49 18.41
N GLY A 229 3.29 -10.73 19.22
CA GLY A 229 3.13 -11.49 20.46
C GLY A 229 2.15 -10.82 21.43
N MET A 230 2.30 -9.51 21.65
CA MET A 230 1.39 -8.74 22.50
C MET A 230 -0.01 -8.64 21.88
N ALA A 231 -0.08 -8.42 20.57
CA ALA A 231 -1.35 -8.34 19.85
C ALA A 231 -2.17 -9.64 20.00
N ARG A 232 -1.53 -10.80 19.81
CA ARG A 232 -2.15 -12.12 19.96
C ARG A 232 -2.75 -12.31 21.35
N GLU A 233 -2.00 -12.01 22.40
CA GLU A 233 -2.46 -12.15 23.78
C GLU A 233 -3.69 -11.28 24.07
N LEU A 234 -3.68 -10.04 23.60
CA LEU A 234 -4.80 -9.12 23.78
C LEU A 234 -6.03 -9.50 22.94
N TYR A 235 -5.86 -9.95 21.71
CA TYR A 235 -7.00 -10.46 20.93
C TYR A 235 -7.58 -11.72 21.57
N GLN A 236 -6.73 -12.60 22.12
CA GLN A 236 -7.19 -13.79 22.84
C GLN A 236 -7.98 -13.44 24.11
N SER A 237 -7.57 -12.43 24.88
CA SER A 237 -8.32 -12.01 26.07
C SER A 237 -9.66 -11.36 25.73
N LEU A 238 -9.77 -10.72 24.56
CA LEU A 238 -11.00 -10.07 24.10
C LEU A 238 -12.04 -11.04 23.52
N LEU A 239 -11.63 -12.21 23.04
CA LEU A 239 -12.53 -13.16 22.37
C LEU A 239 -13.76 -13.55 23.20
N THR A 240 -13.61 -13.66 24.53
CA THR A 240 -14.69 -14.06 25.43
C THR A 240 -15.57 -12.88 25.88
N GLN A 241 -15.24 -11.65 25.47
CA GLN A 241 -15.88 -10.42 25.95
C GLN A 241 -16.76 -9.74 24.89
N VAL A 242 -16.99 -10.41 23.76
CA VAL A 242 -17.62 -9.82 22.58
C VAL A 242 -19.03 -10.37 22.39
N ALA A 243 -20.00 -9.47 22.24
CA ALA A 243 -21.42 -9.79 22.15
C ALA A 243 -21.93 -10.12 20.73
N SER A 244 -21.07 -10.07 19.70
CA SER A 244 -21.44 -10.34 18.31
C SER A 244 -20.55 -11.41 17.69
N GLU A 245 -21.17 -12.37 16.99
CA GLU A 245 -20.46 -13.42 16.27
C GLU A 245 -19.51 -12.87 15.20
N HIS A 246 -19.92 -11.86 14.44
CA HIS A 246 -19.05 -11.24 13.43
C HIS A 246 -17.80 -10.62 14.06
N PHE A 247 -17.94 -9.96 15.22
CA PHE A 247 -16.80 -9.41 15.95
C PHE A 247 -15.95 -10.49 16.62
N TYR A 248 -16.54 -11.60 17.07
CA TYR A 248 -15.81 -12.78 17.53
C TYR A 248 -14.93 -13.33 16.40
N PHE A 249 -15.50 -13.58 15.21
CA PHE A 249 -14.77 -14.09 14.06
C PHE A 249 -13.70 -13.11 13.56
N TRP A 250 -13.97 -11.80 13.62
CA TRP A 250 -12.98 -10.76 13.35
C TRP A 250 -11.81 -10.83 14.32
N LEU A 251 -12.05 -10.83 15.63
CA LEU A 251 -10.98 -10.92 16.64
C LEU A 251 -10.21 -12.24 16.56
N ASN A 252 -10.90 -13.34 16.27
CA ASN A 252 -10.27 -14.64 16.12
C ASN A 252 -9.35 -14.65 14.91
N SER A 253 -9.75 -14.00 13.80
CA SER A 253 -8.88 -13.83 12.64
C SER A 253 -7.62 -13.02 12.98
N LEU A 254 -7.77 -11.89 13.68
CA LEU A 254 -6.63 -11.05 14.10
C LEU A 254 -5.67 -11.78 15.05
N LYS A 255 -6.21 -12.59 15.96
CA LYS A 255 -5.42 -13.45 16.84
C LYS A 255 -4.63 -14.48 16.05
N GLU A 256 -5.25 -15.17 15.09
CA GLU A 256 -4.56 -16.16 14.24
C GLU A 256 -3.52 -15.52 13.32
N PHE A 257 -3.78 -14.34 12.74
CA PHE A 257 -2.79 -13.61 11.95
C PHE A 257 -1.60 -13.15 12.80
N SER A 258 -1.87 -12.67 14.02
CA SER A 258 -0.80 -12.30 14.96
C SER A 258 0.01 -13.52 15.39
N HIS A 259 -0.62 -14.69 15.56
CA HIS A 259 0.08 -15.94 15.82
C HIS A 259 0.99 -16.34 14.64
N ALA A 260 0.46 -16.29 13.41
CA ALA A 260 1.20 -16.63 12.22
C ALA A 260 2.45 -15.76 12.03
N GLU A 261 2.33 -14.45 12.26
CA GLU A 261 3.47 -13.52 12.18
C GLU A 261 4.44 -13.69 13.36
N GLN A 262 3.94 -13.99 14.56
CA GLN A 262 4.79 -14.33 15.70
C GLN A 262 5.70 -15.54 15.39
N CYS A 263 5.18 -16.58 14.72
CA CYS A 263 5.97 -17.76 14.34
C CYS A 263 7.15 -17.40 13.42
N LEU A 264 7.00 -16.41 12.54
CA LEU A 264 8.04 -15.98 11.60
C LEU A 264 9.16 -15.18 12.28
N THR A 265 8.90 -14.56 13.43
CA THR A 265 9.94 -13.82 14.18
C THR A 265 11.05 -14.72 14.75
N GLY A 266 10.78 -16.02 14.92
CA GLY A 266 11.71 -16.99 15.48
C GLY A 266 12.73 -17.57 14.49
N LEU A 267 12.71 -17.16 13.22
CA LEU A 267 13.61 -17.67 12.19
C LEU A 267 15.08 -17.40 12.55
N GLN A 268 15.93 -18.43 12.50
CA GLN A 268 17.37 -18.29 12.68
C GLN A 268 18.07 -18.01 11.35
N LYS A 269 19.21 -17.32 11.40
CA LYS A 269 20.03 -17.12 10.19
C LYS A 269 20.68 -18.46 9.82
N ASP A 270 20.76 -18.76 8.52
CA ASP A 270 21.41 -19.95 7.95
C ASP A 270 20.79 -21.32 8.35
N ASP A 271 19.62 -21.35 9.01
CA ASP A 271 18.87 -22.59 9.28
C ASP A 271 17.62 -22.70 8.39
N TYR A 272 17.79 -23.30 7.22
CA TYR A 272 16.72 -23.49 6.24
C TYR A 272 15.71 -24.57 6.62
N SER A 273 16.09 -25.48 7.52
CA SER A 273 15.27 -26.63 7.90
C SER A 273 14.16 -26.22 8.85
N SER A 274 14.48 -25.41 9.86
CA SER A 274 13.49 -24.79 10.73
C SER A 274 12.67 -23.74 10.01
N ALA A 275 13.22 -23.08 8.98
CA ALA A 275 12.47 -22.11 8.20
C ALA A 275 11.22 -22.71 7.54
N LEU A 276 11.32 -23.91 6.96
CA LEU A 276 10.19 -24.58 6.33
C LEU A 276 9.09 -24.97 7.35
N SER A 277 9.48 -25.42 8.55
CA SER A 277 8.50 -25.76 9.59
C SER A 277 7.83 -24.52 10.17
N CYS A 278 8.57 -23.43 10.37
CA CYS A 278 8.03 -22.13 10.77
C CYS A 278 7.03 -21.58 9.72
N ILE A 279 7.36 -21.65 8.43
CA ILE A 279 6.47 -21.21 7.35
C ILE A 279 5.21 -22.09 7.32
N ALA A 280 5.33 -23.41 7.51
CA ALA A 280 4.19 -24.33 7.53
C ALA A 280 3.21 -24.03 8.69
N GLU A 281 3.71 -23.80 9.92
CA GLU A 281 2.83 -23.44 11.04
C GLU A 281 2.22 -22.04 10.86
N SER A 282 2.99 -21.10 10.31
CA SER A 282 2.47 -19.77 9.95
C SER A 282 1.32 -19.85 8.94
N LEU A 283 1.50 -20.63 7.86
CA LEU A 283 0.48 -20.88 6.84
C LEU A 283 -0.79 -21.49 7.43
N LYS A 284 -0.64 -22.48 8.32
CA LYS A 284 -1.77 -23.11 9.02
C LYS A 284 -2.56 -22.09 9.83
N SER A 285 -1.91 -21.21 10.60
CA SER A 285 -2.61 -20.15 11.32
C SER A 285 -3.22 -19.11 10.39
N TYR A 286 -2.55 -18.73 9.30
CA TYR A 286 -3.15 -17.87 8.29
C TYR A 286 -4.41 -18.46 7.66
N HIS A 287 -4.41 -19.76 7.33
CA HIS A 287 -5.58 -20.45 6.78
C HIS A 287 -6.74 -20.50 7.77
N LYS A 288 -6.47 -20.72 9.06
CA LYS A 288 -7.50 -20.59 10.12
C LYS A 288 -8.03 -19.15 10.21
N GLY A 289 -7.12 -18.17 10.15
CA GLY A 289 -7.45 -16.76 10.22
C GLY A 289 -8.32 -16.30 9.05
N ILE A 290 -8.00 -16.66 7.80
CA ILE A 290 -8.78 -16.26 6.63
C ILE A 290 -10.15 -16.93 6.58
N ALA A 291 -10.27 -18.18 7.06
CA ALA A 291 -11.57 -18.83 7.21
C ALA A 291 -12.45 -18.06 8.21
N SER A 292 -11.89 -17.69 9.37
CA SER A 292 -12.56 -16.86 10.37
C SER A 292 -12.91 -15.47 9.82
N LEU A 293 -12.00 -14.82 9.10
CA LEU A 293 -12.20 -13.50 8.52
C LEU A 293 -13.33 -13.50 7.47
N THR A 294 -13.39 -14.57 6.66
CA THR A 294 -14.46 -14.73 5.66
C THR A 294 -15.82 -14.91 6.34
N ALA A 295 -15.88 -15.65 7.46
CA ALA A 295 -17.10 -15.77 8.27
C ALA A 295 -17.52 -14.46 8.96
N ALA A 296 -16.57 -13.55 9.24
CA ALA A 296 -16.86 -12.22 9.77
C ALA A 296 -17.40 -11.25 8.69
N SER A 297 -17.15 -11.52 7.41
CA SER A 297 -17.55 -10.66 6.29
C SER A 297 -19.04 -10.84 5.97
N THR A 298 -19.75 -9.73 5.77
CA THR A 298 -21.18 -9.74 5.40
C THR A 298 -21.42 -8.90 4.14
N PRO A 299 -22.55 -9.06 3.43
CA PRO A 299 -22.89 -8.21 2.30
C PRO A 299 -22.99 -6.71 2.66
N LEU A 300 -23.41 -6.40 3.89
CA LEU A 300 -23.51 -5.02 4.40
C LEU A 300 -22.16 -4.42 4.78
N ASN A 301 -21.21 -5.25 5.23
CA ASN A 301 -19.86 -4.83 5.58
C ASN A 301 -18.84 -5.83 5.01
N PRO A 302 -18.55 -5.74 3.70
CA PRO A 302 -17.63 -6.65 3.04
C PRO A 302 -16.18 -6.34 3.43
N LEU A 303 -15.44 -7.36 3.86
CA LEU A 303 -14.04 -7.25 4.26
C LEU A 303 -13.09 -7.53 3.07
N SER A 304 -13.40 -6.97 1.89
CA SER A 304 -12.74 -7.30 0.63
C SER A 304 -11.24 -7.05 0.63
N PHE A 305 -10.81 -5.88 1.15
CA PHE A 305 -9.38 -5.54 1.23
C PHE A 305 -8.63 -6.50 2.16
N GLN A 306 -9.18 -6.75 3.35
CA GLN A 306 -8.56 -7.62 4.36
C GLN A 306 -8.41 -9.05 3.82
N CYS A 307 -9.46 -9.58 3.19
CA CYS A 307 -9.43 -10.89 2.55
C CYS A 307 -8.42 -10.94 1.39
N GLY A 308 -8.40 -9.92 0.52
CA GLY A 308 -7.45 -9.85 -0.59
C GLY A 308 -6.00 -9.79 -0.13
N PHE A 309 -5.71 -8.91 0.84
CA PHE A 309 -4.37 -8.74 1.41
C PHE A 309 -3.87 -10.02 2.10
N VAL A 310 -4.69 -10.67 2.93
CA VAL A 310 -4.30 -11.90 3.62
C VAL A 310 -4.10 -13.06 2.65
N LYS A 311 -4.93 -13.20 1.61
CA LYS A 311 -4.74 -14.22 0.57
C LYS A 311 -3.40 -14.03 -0.15
N LEU A 312 -3.04 -12.81 -0.52
CA LEU A 312 -1.74 -12.54 -1.13
C LEU A 312 -0.57 -12.85 -0.18
N ARG A 313 -0.72 -12.59 1.12
CA ARG A 313 0.29 -12.98 2.12
C ARG A 313 0.43 -14.50 2.23
N ILE A 314 -0.68 -15.25 2.21
CA ILE A 314 -0.67 -16.73 2.17
C ILE A 314 0.07 -17.23 0.94
N ASP A 315 -0.31 -16.75 -0.24
CA ASP A 315 0.28 -17.20 -1.50
C ASP A 315 1.78 -16.84 -1.58
N LEU A 316 2.16 -15.68 -1.04
CA LEU A 316 3.57 -15.28 -0.92
C LEU A 316 4.36 -16.24 -0.02
N LEU A 317 3.82 -16.63 1.14
CA LEU A 317 4.46 -17.59 2.04
C LEU A 317 4.57 -18.99 1.40
N GLN A 318 3.57 -19.40 0.61
CA GLN A 318 3.61 -20.64 -0.16
C GLN A 318 4.71 -20.58 -1.25
N ALA A 319 4.82 -19.47 -1.97
CA ALA A 319 5.86 -19.25 -2.98
C ALA A 319 7.26 -19.27 -2.34
N PHE A 320 7.44 -18.66 -1.16
CA PHE A 320 8.69 -18.74 -0.40
C PHE A 320 9.02 -20.16 0.06
N SER A 321 8.07 -20.90 0.60
CA SER A 321 8.25 -22.30 0.95
C SER A 321 8.69 -23.13 -0.27
N GLN A 322 8.01 -22.94 -1.40
CA GLN A 322 8.33 -23.62 -2.65
C GLN A 322 9.72 -23.25 -3.17
N LEU A 323 10.13 -21.98 -3.07
CA LEU A 323 11.46 -21.54 -3.47
C LEU A 323 12.55 -22.19 -2.60
N ILE A 324 12.38 -22.23 -1.27
CA ILE A 324 13.32 -22.89 -0.36
C ILE A 324 13.42 -24.39 -0.68
N CYS A 325 12.28 -25.06 -0.90
CA CYS A 325 12.25 -26.46 -1.33
C CYS A 325 13.00 -26.67 -2.65
N THR A 326 12.82 -25.77 -3.61
CA THR A 326 13.50 -25.80 -4.91
C THR A 326 15.02 -25.62 -4.74
N CYS A 327 15.44 -24.69 -3.88
CA CYS A 327 16.85 -24.50 -3.54
C CYS A 327 17.47 -25.75 -2.90
N ASN A 328 16.75 -26.40 -2.00
CA ASN A 328 17.20 -27.65 -1.37
C ASN A 328 17.32 -28.82 -2.37
N SER A 329 16.52 -28.81 -3.44
CA SER A 329 16.57 -29.85 -4.48
C SER A 329 17.88 -29.85 -5.29
N LEU A 330 18.69 -28.78 -5.24
CA LEU A 330 20.02 -28.74 -5.88
C LEU A 330 20.93 -29.88 -5.40
N LYS A 331 20.79 -30.30 -4.13
CA LYS A 331 21.53 -31.43 -3.56
C LYS A 331 21.21 -32.77 -4.24
N THR A 332 20.13 -32.83 -5.00
CA THR A 332 19.65 -34.01 -5.73
C THR A 332 19.90 -33.91 -7.24
N SER A 333 20.64 -32.91 -7.70
CA SER A 333 21.01 -32.76 -9.12
C SER A 333 21.83 -33.96 -9.62
N PRO A 334 21.66 -34.35 -10.91
CA PRO A 334 22.31 -35.53 -11.45
C PRO A 334 23.85 -35.41 -11.42
N PRO A 335 24.58 -36.51 -11.20
CA PRO A 335 26.04 -36.51 -11.23
C PRO A 335 26.61 -35.95 -12.55
N PRO A 336 27.83 -35.37 -12.55
CA PRO A 336 28.44 -34.73 -13.72
C PRO A 336 28.44 -35.57 -15.01
N ALA A 337 28.60 -36.89 -14.89
CA ALA A 337 28.56 -37.82 -16.02
C ALA A 337 27.21 -37.87 -16.73
N ILE A 338 26.09 -37.74 -15.99
CA ILE A 338 24.73 -37.73 -16.55
C ILE A 338 24.38 -36.33 -17.04
N ALA A 339 24.76 -35.31 -16.28
CA ALA A 339 24.54 -33.90 -16.62
C ALA A 339 25.16 -33.53 -17.98
N THR A 340 26.38 -34.00 -18.26
CA THR A 340 27.08 -33.71 -19.53
C THR A 340 26.32 -34.27 -20.74
N THR A 341 25.79 -35.48 -20.64
CA THR A 341 24.99 -36.11 -21.70
C THR A 341 23.68 -35.34 -21.95
N ILE A 342 23.03 -34.86 -20.89
CA ILE A 342 21.79 -34.07 -20.99
C ILE A 342 22.04 -32.74 -21.70
N VAL A 343 23.15 -32.06 -21.39
CA VAL A 343 23.52 -30.80 -22.06
C VAL A 343 23.78 -31.01 -23.54
N MET A 344 24.57 -32.03 -23.90
CA MET A 344 24.87 -32.35 -25.30
C MET A 344 23.59 -32.64 -26.11
N THR A 345 22.57 -33.19 -25.46
CA THR A 345 21.29 -33.52 -26.11
C THR A 345 20.34 -32.32 -26.19
N SER A 346 20.36 -31.42 -25.19
CA SER A 346 19.41 -30.31 -25.06
C SER A 346 19.94 -28.96 -25.59
N GLY A 347 21.25 -28.82 -25.78
CA GLY A 347 21.90 -27.58 -26.23
C GLY A 347 21.90 -26.43 -25.21
N SER A 348 21.49 -26.68 -23.96
CA SER A 348 21.41 -25.66 -22.90
C SER A 348 22.27 -26.04 -21.71
N ASP A 349 23.26 -25.20 -21.37
CA ASP A 349 24.13 -25.42 -20.21
C ASP A 349 23.37 -25.35 -18.87
N LEU A 350 22.21 -24.68 -18.81
CA LEU A 350 21.35 -24.67 -17.60
C LEU A 350 20.77 -26.05 -17.27
N GLN A 351 20.66 -26.95 -18.26
CA GLN A 351 20.18 -28.31 -18.05
C GLN A 351 21.20 -29.18 -17.30
N ARG A 352 22.45 -28.72 -17.10
CA ARG A 352 23.43 -29.39 -16.20
C ARG A 352 22.88 -29.58 -14.80
N CYS A 353 22.07 -28.63 -14.35
CA CYS A 353 21.54 -28.60 -13.00
C CYS A 353 20.23 -29.42 -12.88
N GLY A 354 19.74 -29.99 -14.00
CA GLY A 354 18.55 -30.83 -14.06
C GLY A 354 17.25 -30.03 -13.94
N ARG A 355 16.26 -30.61 -13.24
CA ARG A 355 14.89 -30.06 -13.13
C ARG A 355 14.82 -28.70 -12.40
N ILE A 356 15.88 -28.32 -11.70
CA ILE A 356 15.91 -27.06 -10.93
C ILE A 356 15.73 -25.83 -11.83
N SER A 357 16.26 -25.83 -13.05
CA SER A 357 16.10 -24.73 -14.00
C SER A 357 14.62 -24.43 -14.30
N ASN A 358 13.85 -25.47 -14.62
CA ASN A 358 12.42 -25.32 -14.91
C ASN A 358 11.65 -24.88 -13.66
N GLN A 359 11.99 -25.45 -12.50
CA GLN A 359 11.31 -25.10 -11.25
C GLN A 359 11.60 -23.66 -10.81
N MET A 360 12.83 -23.17 -11.02
CA MET A 360 13.22 -21.77 -10.78
C MET A 360 12.48 -20.83 -11.73
N LYS A 361 12.30 -21.19 -13.00
CA LYS A 361 11.48 -20.41 -13.94
C LYS A 361 10.02 -20.31 -13.46
N LEU A 362 9.43 -21.42 -13.03
CA LEU A 362 8.07 -21.43 -12.46
C LEU A 362 7.98 -20.56 -11.20
N SER A 363 8.98 -20.64 -10.30
CA SER A 363 9.04 -19.78 -9.11
C SER A 363 9.14 -18.30 -9.48
N MET A 364 9.98 -17.94 -10.45
CA MET A 364 10.12 -16.57 -10.94
C MET A 364 8.80 -16.03 -11.51
N GLU A 365 8.10 -16.82 -12.34
CA GLU A 365 6.78 -16.48 -12.88
C GLU A 365 5.73 -16.31 -11.79
N GLU A 366 5.73 -17.19 -10.77
CA GLU A 366 4.83 -17.06 -9.62
C GLU A 366 5.06 -15.74 -8.85
N PHE A 367 6.31 -15.34 -8.62
CA PHE A 367 6.59 -14.04 -7.98
C PHE A 367 6.18 -12.84 -8.85
N ARG A 368 6.31 -12.93 -10.19
CA ARG A 368 5.79 -11.89 -11.10
C ARG A 368 4.27 -11.81 -11.05
N ASN A 369 3.59 -12.96 -11.01
CA ASN A 369 2.13 -13.02 -10.86
C ASN A 369 1.68 -12.46 -9.51
N LEU A 370 2.37 -12.78 -8.41
CA LEU A 370 2.13 -12.18 -7.10
C LEU A 370 2.31 -10.66 -7.13
N ALA A 371 3.39 -10.16 -7.75
CA ALA A 371 3.63 -8.72 -7.90
C ALA A 371 2.51 -8.03 -8.70
N ALA A 372 2.03 -8.64 -9.78
CA ALA A 372 0.89 -8.12 -10.55
C ALA A 372 -0.39 -8.05 -9.68
N ARG A 373 -0.69 -9.11 -8.91
CA ARG A 373 -1.85 -9.15 -8.02
C ARG A 373 -1.76 -8.15 -6.86
N TYR A 374 -0.57 -7.88 -6.32
CA TYR A 374 -0.37 -6.77 -5.39
C TYR A 374 -0.63 -5.41 -6.05
N GLY A 375 -0.23 -5.24 -7.32
CA GLY A 375 -0.57 -4.06 -8.12
C GLY A 375 -2.07 -3.88 -8.32
N ASP A 376 -2.80 -4.97 -8.56
CA ASP A 376 -4.27 -4.94 -8.64
C ASP A 376 -4.92 -4.61 -7.29
N LEU A 377 -4.40 -5.16 -6.18
CA LEU A 377 -4.85 -4.80 -4.83
C LEU A 377 -4.59 -3.31 -4.55
N TYR A 378 -3.43 -2.78 -4.96
CA TYR A 378 -3.13 -1.36 -4.87
C TYR A 378 -4.16 -0.54 -5.63
N GLN A 379 -4.36 -0.80 -6.92
CA GLN A 379 -5.26 -0.03 -7.78
C GLN A 379 -6.75 -0.16 -7.39
N SER A 380 -7.16 -1.26 -6.77
CA SER A 380 -8.53 -1.42 -6.25
C SER A 380 -8.75 -0.72 -4.90
N SER A 381 -7.69 -0.25 -4.24
CA SER A 381 -7.71 0.33 -2.89
C SER A 381 -7.69 1.86 -2.87
N PHE A 382 -8.53 2.51 -3.69
CA PHE A 382 -8.59 3.98 -3.79
C PHE A 382 -8.77 4.71 -2.44
N ASP A 383 -9.44 4.08 -1.48
CA ASP A 383 -9.73 4.67 -0.16
C ASP A 383 -8.62 4.46 0.89
N ALA A 384 -7.55 3.73 0.56
CA ALA A 384 -6.50 3.35 1.50
C ALA A 384 -5.51 4.48 1.83
N ASP A 385 -5.20 4.72 3.11
CA ASP A 385 -4.22 5.75 3.48
C ASP A 385 -2.83 5.49 2.87
N SER A 386 -1.98 6.53 2.82
CA SER A 386 -0.65 6.43 2.20
C SER A 386 0.25 5.36 2.82
N ALA A 387 0.17 5.13 4.13
CA ALA A 387 0.96 4.09 4.79
C ALA A 387 0.51 2.68 4.34
N THR A 388 -0.80 2.50 4.16
CA THR A 388 -1.36 1.26 3.59
C THR A 388 -0.86 1.02 2.17
N LEU A 389 -0.98 2.01 1.30
CA LEU A 389 -0.53 1.90 -0.10
C LEU A 389 0.98 1.63 -0.18
N ARG A 390 1.78 2.36 0.61
CA ARG A 390 3.23 2.15 0.70
C ARG A 390 3.58 0.74 1.17
N ASN A 391 2.82 0.18 2.12
CA ASN A 391 3.02 -1.19 2.56
C ASN A 391 2.74 -2.21 1.43
N VAL A 392 1.67 -2.02 0.65
CA VAL A 392 1.36 -2.87 -0.50
C VAL A 392 2.47 -2.78 -1.56
N GLU A 393 2.97 -1.58 -1.84
CA GLU A 393 4.13 -1.38 -2.73
C GLU A 393 5.38 -2.11 -2.24
N LEU A 394 5.71 -2.03 -0.95
CA LEU A 394 6.86 -2.73 -0.38
C LEU A 394 6.71 -4.26 -0.52
N GLN A 395 5.51 -4.80 -0.33
CA GLN A 395 5.26 -6.23 -0.56
C GLN A 395 5.40 -6.61 -2.04
N GLN A 396 4.92 -5.76 -2.95
CA GLN A 396 5.10 -5.94 -4.40
C GLN A 396 6.58 -5.89 -4.79
N GLN A 397 7.34 -4.92 -4.29
CA GLN A 397 8.78 -4.78 -4.51
C GLN A 397 9.55 -6.00 -3.99
N GLY A 398 9.17 -6.55 -2.83
CA GLY A 398 9.75 -7.79 -2.32
C GLY A 398 9.56 -8.97 -3.28
N CYS A 399 8.39 -9.09 -3.92
CA CYS A 399 8.14 -10.13 -4.92
C CYS A 399 9.02 -9.93 -6.18
N LEU A 400 9.09 -8.70 -6.68
CA LEU A 400 9.90 -8.36 -7.86
C LEU A 400 11.40 -8.55 -7.61
N LEU A 401 11.87 -8.23 -6.42
CA LEU A 401 13.26 -8.44 -6.01
C LEU A 401 13.64 -9.92 -6.06
N ILE A 402 12.80 -10.80 -5.52
CA ILE A 402 13.07 -12.25 -5.55
C ILE A 402 12.97 -12.79 -6.97
N SER A 403 12.01 -12.32 -7.76
CA SER A 403 11.92 -12.64 -9.19
C SER A 403 13.21 -12.26 -9.93
N HIS A 404 13.69 -11.04 -9.72
CA HIS A 404 14.94 -10.55 -10.30
C HIS A 404 16.16 -11.34 -9.82
N ALA A 405 16.24 -11.66 -8.52
CA ALA A 405 17.35 -12.46 -7.98
C ALA A 405 17.42 -13.86 -8.61
N ILE A 406 16.27 -14.50 -8.86
CA ILE A 406 16.21 -15.79 -9.57
C ILE A 406 16.69 -15.61 -11.02
N GLU A 407 16.21 -14.58 -11.71
CA GLU A 407 16.60 -14.30 -13.10
C GLU A 407 18.10 -14.04 -13.22
N ALA A 408 18.64 -13.12 -12.42
CA ALA A 408 20.02 -12.66 -12.49
C ALA A 408 21.05 -13.70 -12.02
N LEU A 409 20.73 -14.53 -11.01
CA LEU A 409 21.68 -15.52 -10.49
C LEU A 409 21.59 -16.89 -11.16
N ILE A 410 20.43 -17.24 -11.71
CA ILE A 410 20.15 -18.61 -12.17
C ILE A 410 19.82 -18.68 -13.66
N LEU A 411 18.87 -17.88 -14.14
CA LEU A 411 18.28 -18.09 -15.47
C LEU A 411 19.03 -17.35 -16.59
N ASP A 412 19.39 -16.09 -16.35
CA ASP A 412 20.00 -15.22 -17.37
C ASP A 412 20.99 -14.21 -16.76
N PRO A 413 22.17 -14.68 -16.30
CA PRO A 413 23.21 -13.81 -15.72
C PRO A 413 23.91 -12.90 -16.74
N GLU A 414 23.75 -13.16 -18.04
CA GLU A 414 24.39 -12.36 -19.08
C GLU A 414 23.57 -11.12 -19.44
N SER A 415 22.24 -11.26 -19.58
CA SER A 415 21.36 -10.14 -19.93
C SER A 415 20.92 -9.31 -18.72
N ALA A 416 20.87 -9.90 -17.53
CA ALA A 416 20.50 -9.23 -16.29
C ALA A 416 21.68 -8.41 -15.72
N SER A 417 22.22 -7.46 -16.49
CA SER A 417 23.11 -6.44 -15.96
C SER A 417 22.30 -5.29 -15.39
N LEU A 418 22.45 -5.02 -14.09
CA LEU A 418 21.80 -3.94 -13.37
C LEU A 418 22.43 -2.58 -13.77
N GLN A 419 22.09 -2.04 -14.94
CA GLN A 419 22.71 -0.78 -15.42
C GLN A 419 22.01 0.50 -14.98
N GLU A 420 20.87 0.45 -14.27
CA GLU A 420 20.15 1.65 -13.84
C GLU A 420 19.57 1.53 -12.43
N TYR A 421 20.41 1.69 -11.42
CA TYR A 421 19.98 2.29 -10.15
C TYR A 421 20.97 3.40 -9.79
N GLY A 422 20.92 4.49 -10.55
CA GLY A 422 21.32 5.78 -9.99
C GLY A 422 20.47 5.99 -8.75
N SER A 423 21.11 6.22 -7.59
CA SER A 423 20.50 6.45 -6.27
C SER A 423 19.05 6.93 -6.43
N ALA A 424 18.08 6.01 -6.36
CA ALA A 424 16.67 6.36 -6.47
C ALA A 424 16.44 7.37 -5.36
N GLY A 425 16.28 8.65 -5.74
CA GLY A 425 16.54 9.79 -4.86
C GLY A 425 15.94 9.53 -3.50
N VAL A 426 16.80 9.46 -2.45
CA VAL A 426 16.50 8.90 -1.13
C VAL A 426 15.06 9.21 -0.72
N ALA A 427 14.14 8.30 -1.02
CA ALA A 427 12.77 8.42 -0.62
C ALA A 427 12.81 8.45 0.91
N HIS A 428 12.44 9.58 1.50
CA HIS A 428 12.54 9.75 2.94
C HIS A 428 11.56 8.79 3.61
N ALA A 429 12.06 7.62 3.99
CA ALA A 429 11.26 6.58 4.60
C ALA A 429 10.54 7.14 5.82
N THR A 430 9.22 6.98 5.84
CA THR A 430 8.35 7.64 6.82
C THR A 430 8.06 6.75 8.03
N SER A 431 8.45 5.48 7.95
CA SER A 431 8.29 4.51 9.03
C SER A 431 9.55 3.66 9.21
N GLU A 432 9.67 3.05 10.38
CA GLU A 432 10.76 2.11 10.66
C GLU A 432 10.61 0.80 9.86
N TYR A 433 9.39 0.30 9.69
CA TYR A 433 9.08 -0.84 8.82
C TYR A 433 9.58 -0.62 7.38
N GLU A 434 9.31 0.54 6.79
CA GLU A 434 9.81 0.90 5.46
C GLU A 434 11.34 0.90 5.41
N ARG A 435 12.02 1.47 6.42
CA ARG A 435 13.48 1.46 6.48
C ARG A 435 14.06 0.06 6.56
N ARG A 436 13.46 -0.82 7.36
CA ARG A 436 13.88 -2.23 7.46
C ARG A 436 13.71 -2.95 6.14
N MET A 437 12.57 -2.79 5.47
CA MET A 437 12.33 -3.38 4.14
C MET A 437 13.34 -2.87 3.11
N MET A 438 13.56 -1.55 3.02
CA MET A 438 14.52 -0.97 2.08
C MET A 438 15.98 -1.40 2.37
N SER A 439 16.34 -1.55 3.65
CA SER A 439 17.64 -2.09 4.05
C SER A 439 17.82 -3.54 3.62
N VAL A 440 16.78 -4.37 3.76
CA VAL A 440 16.80 -5.75 3.26
C VAL A 440 16.90 -5.77 1.73
N PHE A 441 16.15 -4.92 1.02
CA PHE A 441 16.24 -4.84 -0.44
C PHE A 441 17.63 -4.46 -0.91
N SER A 442 18.24 -3.45 -0.29
CA SER A 442 19.60 -3.00 -0.64
C SER A 442 20.63 -4.12 -0.39
N HIS A 443 20.53 -4.78 0.77
CA HIS A 443 21.43 -5.88 1.10
C HIS A 443 21.31 -7.07 0.12
N VAL A 444 20.09 -7.46 -0.25
CA VAL A 444 19.88 -8.54 -1.22
C VAL A 444 20.41 -8.16 -2.60
N LEU A 445 20.20 -6.92 -3.05
CA LEU A 445 20.75 -6.45 -4.33
C LEU A 445 22.28 -6.46 -4.34
N GLU A 446 22.91 -5.98 -3.27
CA GLU A 446 24.37 -6.03 -3.09
C GLU A 446 24.91 -7.48 -3.13
N GLU A 447 24.23 -8.41 -2.44
CA GLU A 447 24.61 -9.83 -2.48
C GLU A 447 24.46 -10.44 -3.89
N VAL A 448 23.33 -10.17 -4.57
CA VAL A 448 23.07 -10.64 -5.94
C VAL A 448 24.13 -10.12 -6.90
N GLU A 449 24.47 -8.83 -6.83
CA GLU A 449 25.50 -8.21 -7.68
C GLU A 449 26.88 -8.80 -7.40
N SER A 450 27.23 -9.03 -6.13
CA SER A 450 28.52 -9.62 -5.74
C SER A 450 28.73 -11.06 -6.21
N LEU A 451 27.65 -11.80 -6.39
CA LEU A 451 27.65 -13.19 -6.85
C LEU A 451 27.52 -13.31 -8.36
N ASN A 452 27.01 -12.26 -9.03
CA ASN A 452 26.82 -12.26 -10.47
C ASN A 452 28.15 -12.51 -11.18
N ARG A 453 28.16 -13.47 -12.13
CA ARG A 453 29.32 -13.88 -12.94
C ARG A 453 30.54 -14.42 -12.16
N LYS A 454 30.43 -14.63 -10.85
CA LYS A 454 31.56 -15.10 -10.01
C LYS A 454 31.70 -16.62 -9.98
N TYR A 455 30.60 -17.34 -10.15
CA TYR A 455 30.55 -18.81 -10.10
C TYR A 455 29.87 -19.39 -11.34
N ALA A 456 30.08 -20.69 -11.57
CA ALA A 456 29.33 -21.41 -12.60
C ALA A 456 27.80 -21.30 -12.36
N PRO A 457 26.98 -21.35 -13.42
CA PRO A 457 25.53 -21.25 -13.30
C PRO A 457 24.96 -22.24 -12.28
N VAL A 458 24.13 -21.72 -11.37
CA VAL A 458 23.45 -22.45 -10.28
C VAL A 458 24.41 -23.17 -9.31
N SER A 459 25.11 -22.37 -8.49
CA SER A 459 25.93 -22.87 -7.38
C SER A 459 25.16 -22.93 -6.06
N TYR A 460 25.72 -23.65 -5.07
CA TYR A 460 25.18 -23.64 -3.71
C TYR A 460 25.18 -22.23 -3.08
N MET A 461 26.09 -21.36 -3.51
CA MET A 461 26.15 -19.95 -3.07
C MET A 461 24.96 -19.16 -3.61
N HIS A 462 24.53 -19.39 -4.85
CA HIS A 462 23.35 -18.74 -5.42
C HIS A 462 22.08 -19.18 -4.69
N THR A 463 21.92 -20.49 -4.42
CA THR A 463 20.76 -20.98 -3.66
C THR A 463 20.76 -20.52 -2.20
N ALA A 464 21.94 -20.38 -1.58
CA ALA A 464 22.06 -19.83 -0.23
C ALA A 464 21.65 -18.36 -0.19
N CYS A 465 22.08 -17.55 -1.16
CA CYS A 465 21.67 -16.16 -1.30
C CYS A 465 20.14 -16.03 -1.42
N LEU A 466 19.49 -16.84 -2.26
CA LEU A 466 18.02 -16.84 -2.39
C LEU A 466 17.32 -17.22 -1.07
N CYS A 467 17.78 -18.28 -0.40
CA CYS A 467 17.22 -18.66 0.90
C CYS A 467 17.41 -17.57 1.96
N ASN A 468 18.59 -16.94 2.00
CA ASN A 468 18.91 -15.86 2.92
C ASN A 468 18.06 -14.61 2.65
N ALA A 469 17.83 -14.27 1.39
CA ALA A 469 16.92 -13.20 0.99
C ALA A 469 15.49 -13.46 1.49
N VAL A 470 14.97 -14.69 1.32
CA VAL A 470 13.65 -15.08 1.84
C VAL A 470 13.59 -14.94 3.36
N ILE A 471 14.58 -15.45 4.09
CA ILE A 471 14.63 -15.35 5.56
C ILE A 471 14.71 -13.88 5.99
N ALA A 472 15.52 -13.07 5.33
CA ALA A 472 15.66 -11.64 5.64
C ALA A 472 14.34 -10.89 5.45
N LEU A 473 13.60 -11.16 4.38
CA LEU A 473 12.27 -10.58 4.12
C LEU A 473 11.25 -11.02 5.18
N LEU A 474 11.23 -12.31 5.55
CA LEU A 474 10.30 -12.85 6.55
C LEU A 474 10.59 -12.40 7.97
N LYS A 475 11.83 -12.02 8.28
CA LYS A 475 12.23 -11.49 9.58
C LYS A 475 11.69 -10.08 9.86
N VAL A 476 11.32 -9.32 8.82
CA VAL A 476 10.68 -8.02 9.01
C VAL A 476 9.21 -8.27 9.39
N PRO A 477 8.77 -7.93 10.62
CA PRO A 477 7.40 -8.20 11.06
C PRO A 477 6.40 -7.44 10.20
N LEU A 478 5.34 -8.11 9.75
CA LEU A 478 4.34 -7.48 8.89
C LEU A 478 3.56 -6.38 9.62
N SER A 479 3.58 -5.16 9.10
CA SER A 479 2.82 -4.06 9.67
C SER A 479 1.39 -4.02 9.12
N PHE A 480 0.39 -4.33 9.96
CA PHE A 480 -1.02 -4.16 9.60
C PHE A 480 -1.43 -2.68 9.66
N GLN A 481 -1.55 -2.03 8.50
CA GLN A 481 -1.80 -0.59 8.39
C GLN A 481 -3.24 -0.20 8.72
N ARG A 482 -3.49 1.11 8.90
CA ARG A 482 -4.76 1.63 9.41
C ARG A 482 -5.97 1.17 8.59
N TYR A 483 -5.88 1.18 7.26
CA TYR A 483 -6.96 0.77 6.38
C TYR A 483 -7.44 -0.67 6.61
N PHE A 484 -6.56 -1.55 7.11
CA PHE A 484 -6.94 -2.92 7.49
C PHE A 484 -8.03 -2.95 8.57
N PHE A 485 -8.00 -2.00 9.51
CA PHE A 485 -8.94 -1.95 10.64
C PHE A 485 -10.04 -0.90 10.51
N GLN A 486 -9.76 0.17 9.77
CA GLN A 486 -10.54 1.40 9.80
C GLN A 486 -10.50 2.09 8.45
N LYS A 487 -11.67 2.15 7.80
CA LYS A 487 -11.90 2.92 6.57
C LYS A 487 -12.27 4.36 6.93
N LEU A 488 -11.44 5.33 6.50
CA LEU A 488 -11.63 6.76 6.81
C LEU A 488 -12.24 7.56 5.66
N GLN A 489 -11.99 7.12 4.43
CA GLN A 489 -12.61 7.61 3.22
C GLN A 489 -13.43 6.47 2.63
N SER A 490 -14.59 6.75 2.06
CA SER A 490 -15.37 5.74 1.33
C SER A 490 -15.91 6.34 0.06
N THR A 491 -15.54 5.77 -1.07
CA THR A 491 -15.99 6.18 -2.39
C THR A 491 -16.54 4.97 -3.13
N SER A 492 -17.72 5.11 -3.72
CA SER A 492 -18.35 4.07 -4.54
C SER A 492 -19.01 4.68 -5.76
N ILE A 493 -18.96 3.98 -6.90
CA ILE A 493 -19.65 4.39 -8.13
C ILE A 493 -20.86 3.48 -8.30
N LYS A 494 -22.02 4.08 -8.59
CA LYS A 494 -23.21 3.35 -9.03
C LYS A 494 -23.40 3.60 -10.53
N LEU A 495 -23.43 2.53 -11.32
CA LEU A 495 -23.68 2.60 -12.75
C LEU A 495 -25.14 2.25 -13.07
N ALA A 496 -25.66 2.90 -14.10
CA ALA A 496 -26.92 2.59 -14.75
C ALA A 496 -26.68 2.52 -16.26
N LEU A 497 -27.15 1.43 -16.88
CA LEU A 497 -26.95 1.17 -18.31
C LEU A 497 -28.30 1.26 -19.03
N SER A 498 -28.33 1.96 -20.16
CA SER A 498 -29.50 2.09 -21.02
C SER A 498 -29.15 1.74 -22.47
N PRO A 499 -29.92 0.88 -23.15
CA PRO A 499 -31.17 0.26 -22.70
C PRO A 499 -30.96 -0.78 -21.59
N SER A 500 -31.89 -0.85 -20.65
CA SER A 500 -31.93 -1.85 -19.58
C SER A 500 -32.88 -3.01 -19.97
N PRO A 501 -32.51 -4.27 -19.74
CA PRO A 501 -33.42 -5.39 -19.99
C PRO A 501 -34.60 -5.34 -19.01
N ARG A 502 -35.78 -5.84 -19.43
CA ARG A 502 -36.95 -5.93 -18.53
C ARG A 502 -36.71 -6.89 -17.37
N ASN A 503 -35.89 -7.92 -17.60
CA ASN A 503 -35.47 -8.91 -16.63
C ASN A 503 -33.95 -9.10 -16.76
N PRO A 504 -33.14 -9.05 -15.68
CA PRO A 504 -31.66 -9.11 -15.78
C PRO A 504 -31.10 -10.35 -16.48
N ALA A 505 -31.86 -11.46 -16.51
CA ALA A 505 -31.46 -12.70 -17.18
C ALA A 505 -31.82 -12.74 -18.69
N GLU A 506 -32.65 -11.80 -19.17
CA GLU A 506 -33.11 -11.78 -20.57
C GLU A 506 -32.17 -10.93 -21.44
N PRO A 507 -31.74 -11.46 -22.60
CA PRO A 507 -30.88 -10.71 -23.50
C PRO A 507 -31.65 -9.63 -24.26
N ILE A 508 -31.00 -8.48 -24.50
CA ILE A 508 -31.51 -7.43 -25.37
C ILE A 508 -31.33 -7.88 -26.82
N VAL A 509 -32.40 -7.84 -27.62
CA VAL A 509 -32.38 -8.31 -29.01
C VAL A 509 -31.96 -7.17 -29.94
N VAL A 510 -30.95 -7.42 -30.78
CA VAL A 510 -30.43 -6.49 -31.78
C VAL A 510 -30.27 -7.23 -33.11
N GLN A 511 -30.50 -6.55 -34.24
CA GLN A 511 -30.22 -7.12 -35.56
C GLN A 511 -28.72 -6.99 -35.89
N ASN A 512 -28.13 -7.99 -36.53
CA ASN A 512 -26.69 -8.03 -36.80
C ASN A 512 -26.17 -6.95 -37.78
N ASN A 513 -27.08 -6.30 -38.51
CA ASN A 513 -26.81 -5.15 -39.38
C ASN A 513 -27.05 -3.79 -38.70
N GLN A 514 -27.52 -3.76 -37.44
CA GLN A 514 -27.77 -2.54 -36.68
C GLN A 514 -26.67 -2.29 -35.65
N GLN A 515 -26.40 -1.01 -35.41
CA GLN A 515 -25.56 -0.58 -34.30
C GLN A 515 -26.42 -0.37 -33.07
N MET A 516 -25.88 -0.68 -31.89
CA MET A 516 -26.55 -0.44 -30.62
C MET A 516 -25.89 0.71 -29.88
N ALA A 517 -26.67 1.74 -29.56
CA ALA A 517 -26.23 2.78 -28.65
C ALA A 517 -26.39 2.30 -27.20
N LEU A 518 -25.27 2.22 -26.47
CA LEU A 518 -25.22 1.96 -25.05
C LEU A 518 -24.93 3.28 -24.31
N LYS A 519 -25.94 3.83 -23.66
CA LYS A 519 -25.78 4.97 -22.75
C LYS A 519 -25.36 4.45 -21.38
N VAL A 520 -24.24 4.95 -20.88
CA VAL A 520 -23.70 4.64 -19.55
C VAL A 520 -23.84 5.89 -18.70
N GLU A 521 -24.54 5.76 -17.59
CA GLU A 521 -24.72 6.83 -16.61
C GLU A 521 -24.20 6.35 -15.26
N GLY A 522 -23.69 7.27 -14.45
CA GLY A 522 -23.29 6.91 -13.11
C GLY A 522 -23.25 8.07 -12.14
N VAL A 523 -23.28 7.70 -10.87
CA VAL A 523 -23.18 8.63 -9.75
C VAL A 523 -22.07 8.17 -8.81
N VAL A 524 -21.19 9.10 -8.47
CA VAL A 524 -20.18 8.94 -7.42
C VAL A 524 -20.86 9.18 -6.07
N GLN A 525 -20.69 8.23 -5.17
CA GLN A 525 -21.18 8.33 -3.80
C GLN A 525 -19.98 8.41 -2.86
N HIS A 526 -20.03 9.38 -1.96
CA HIS A 526 -18.99 9.58 -0.96
C HIS A 526 -19.53 9.30 0.45
N GLY A 527 -18.67 8.80 1.31
CA GLY A 527 -18.91 8.74 2.75
C GLY A 527 -18.76 10.11 3.42
N SER A 528 -18.55 10.11 4.73
CA SER A 528 -18.60 11.32 5.57
C SER A 528 -17.55 12.38 5.25
N LYS A 529 -16.42 12.01 4.63
CA LYS A 529 -15.29 12.91 4.34
C LYS A 529 -14.77 12.69 2.90
N PRO A 530 -15.46 13.24 1.89
CA PRO A 530 -15.01 13.18 0.50
C PRO A 530 -13.63 13.83 0.35
N GLY A 531 -12.74 13.23 -0.42
CA GLY A 531 -11.44 13.85 -0.73
C GLY A 531 -10.46 13.95 0.44
N LEU A 532 -10.61 13.14 1.50
CA LEU A 532 -9.71 13.15 2.66
C LEU A 532 -8.27 12.79 2.29
N PHE A 533 -8.09 11.78 1.45
CA PHE A 533 -6.79 11.35 0.95
C PHE A 533 -6.63 11.64 -0.55
N ARG A 534 -7.66 11.30 -1.33
CA ARG A 534 -7.65 11.43 -2.81
C ARG A 534 -9.01 11.89 -3.31
N LYS A 535 -8.99 12.67 -4.39
CA LYS A 535 -10.18 13.17 -5.10
C LYS A 535 -10.25 12.56 -6.50
N ILE A 536 -11.46 12.34 -6.97
CA ILE A 536 -11.74 11.92 -8.35
C ILE A 536 -11.55 13.13 -9.26
N GLN A 537 -10.74 12.98 -10.31
CA GLN A 537 -10.64 13.94 -11.40
C GLN A 537 -11.56 13.53 -12.56
N SER A 538 -11.48 12.26 -12.97
CA SER A 538 -12.26 11.72 -14.08
C SER A 538 -12.55 10.24 -13.88
N ILE A 539 -13.48 9.72 -14.66
CA ILE A 539 -13.93 8.33 -14.63
C ILE A 539 -13.61 7.73 -15.99
N CYS A 540 -12.82 6.66 -15.96
CA CYS A 540 -12.52 5.81 -17.11
C CYS A 540 -13.61 4.75 -17.22
N LEU A 541 -14.29 4.70 -18.35
CA LEU A 541 -15.28 3.68 -18.67
C LEU A 541 -14.76 2.80 -19.79
N ASN A 542 -14.63 1.51 -19.50
CA ASN A 542 -14.21 0.49 -20.46
C ASN A 542 -15.41 -0.38 -20.80
N VAL A 543 -15.73 -0.48 -22.08
CA VAL A 543 -16.79 -1.34 -22.61
C VAL A 543 -16.16 -2.41 -23.48
N SER A 544 -16.36 -3.68 -23.12
CA SER A 544 -15.91 -4.83 -23.90
C SER A 544 -17.08 -5.77 -24.23
N SER A 545 -17.04 -6.45 -25.37
CA SER A 545 -18.09 -7.39 -25.81
C SER A 545 -17.54 -8.73 -26.23
N THR A 546 -17.98 -9.83 -25.62
CA THR A 546 -17.53 -11.19 -25.96
C THR A 546 -18.69 -12.09 -26.39
N LEU A 547 -18.49 -12.92 -27.41
CA LEU A 547 -19.47 -13.91 -27.86
C LEU A 547 -19.49 -15.12 -26.90
N GLN A 548 -20.66 -15.47 -26.35
CA GLN A 548 -20.81 -16.57 -25.38
C GLN A 548 -20.99 -17.94 -26.04
N THR A 549 -21.60 -18.00 -27.24
CA THR A 549 -21.88 -19.27 -27.92
C THR A 549 -20.90 -19.51 -29.07
N LYS A 550 -20.11 -20.60 -28.97
CA LYS A 550 -19.42 -21.18 -30.12
C LYS A 550 -20.48 -21.78 -31.05
N SER A 551 -20.75 -21.13 -32.18
CA SER A 551 -21.43 -21.78 -33.30
C SER A 551 -20.61 -23.01 -33.71
N GLY A 552 -21.25 -24.18 -33.83
CA GLY A 552 -20.62 -25.49 -34.05
C GLY A 552 -19.96 -25.73 -35.41
N GLN A 553 -19.30 -24.72 -35.99
CA GLN A 553 -18.43 -24.89 -37.16
C GLN A 553 -17.17 -24.05 -36.97
N GLU A 554 -16.01 -24.71 -36.93
CA GLU A 554 -14.69 -24.11 -36.91
C GLU A 554 -14.41 -23.40 -38.23
N TYR A 555 -14.92 -22.18 -38.40
CA TYR A 555 -14.30 -21.21 -39.29
C TYR A 555 -13.31 -20.38 -38.47
N LYS A 556 -12.01 -20.57 -38.75
CA LYS A 556 -10.91 -19.74 -38.22
C LYS A 556 -11.02 -18.33 -38.81
N MET A 557 -11.93 -17.52 -38.28
CA MET A 557 -11.84 -16.06 -38.39
C MET A 557 -11.01 -15.55 -37.20
N PRO A 558 -10.06 -14.61 -37.39
CA PRO A 558 -9.34 -14.00 -36.28
C PRO A 558 -10.33 -13.33 -35.32
N ILE A 559 -10.36 -13.77 -34.07
CA ILE A 559 -11.33 -13.34 -33.05
C ILE A 559 -11.12 -11.85 -32.68
N ASP A 560 -9.92 -11.32 -32.87
CA ASP A 560 -9.54 -9.96 -32.47
C ASP A 560 -10.24 -8.86 -33.30
N SER A 561 -10.74 -9.16 -34.51
CA SER A 561 -11.39 -8.16 -35.37
C SER A 561 -12.91 -8.00 -35.16
N LEU A 562 -13.52 -8.74 -34.22
CA LEU A 562 -14.99 -8.84 -34.07
C LEU A 562 -15.48 -8.51 -32.64
N THR A 563 -14.58 -8.03 -31.78
CA THR A 563 -14.82 -7.68 -30.37
C THR A 563 -14.97 -6.16 -30.26
N ASN A 564 -16.05 -5.68 -29.64
CA ASN A 564 -16.14 -4.26 -29.31
C ASN A 564 -15.24 -4.00 -28.11
N GLU A 565 -14.22 -3.14 -28.23
CA GLU A 565 -13.44 -2.61 -27.11
C GLU A 565 -13.38 -1.08 -27.25
N MET A 566 -13.93 -0.38 -26.27
CA MET A 566 -13.97 1.08 -26.27
C MET A 566 -13.65 1.60 -24.87
N GLU A 567 -12.80 2.61 -24.80
CA GLU A 567 -12.47 3.34 -23.59
C GLU A 567 -12.89 4.80 -23.75
N GLN A 568 -13.53 5.37 -22.73
CA GLN A 568 -13.79 6.81 -22.67
C GLN A 568 -13.53 7.36 -21.27
N MET A 569 -12.95 8.56 -21.25
CA MET A 569 -12.71 9.33 -20.03
C MET A 569 -13.78 10.42 -19.90
N VAL A 570 -14.44 10.47 -18.76
CA VAL A 570 -15.51 11.45 -18.48
C VAL A 570 -15.21 12.17 -17.18
N GLU A 571 -15.22 13.50 -17.20
CA GLU A 571 -15.17 14.30 -15.98
C GLU A 571 -16.59 14.40 -15.39
N PRO A 572 -16.81 13.95 -14.14
CA PRO A 572 -18.11 14.06 -13.51
C PRO A 572 -18.46 15.52 -13.23
N HIS A 573 -19.69 15.92 -13.54
CA HIS A 573 -20.22 17.22 -13.16
C HIS A 573 -20.95 17.08 -11.81
N ASN A 574 -20.40 17.72 -10.78
CA ASN A 574 -20.67 17.41 -9.38
C ASN A 574 -20.32 15.95 -9.06
N ASP A 575 -21.32 15.08 -8.92
CA ASP A 575 -21.14 13.64 -8.67
C ASP A 575 -21.76 12.78 -9.78
N TYR A 576 -22.28 13.36 -10.85
CA TYR A 576 -22.94 12.64 -11.94
C TYR A 576 -22.12 12.69 -13.24
N PHE A 577 -22.15 11.60 -14.00
CA PHE A 577 -21.55 11.51 -15.33
C PHE A 577 -22.43 10.70 -16.28
N SER A 578 -22.33 10.99 -17.57
CA SER A 578 -22.98 10.24 -18.64
C SER A 578 -22.13 10.22 -19.89
N THR A 579 -22.09 9.07 -20.56
CA THR A 579 -21.54 8.96 -21.91
C THR A 579 -22.28 7.90 -22.74
N GLN A 580 -21.94 7.79 -24.02
CA GLN A 580 -22.51 6.84 -24.95
C GLN A 580 -21.42 6.10 -25.72
N PHE A 581 -21.65 4.80 -25.89
CA PHE A 581 -20.85 3.89 -26.71
C PHE A 581 -21.72 3.36 -27.84
N LEU A 582 -21.14 3.12 -29.00
CA LEU A 582 -21.84 2.58 -30.15
C LEU A 582 -21.24 1.21 -30.50
N LEU A 583 -22.01 0.15 -30.31
CA LEU A 583 -21.52 -1.24 -30.39
C LEU A 583 -22.06 -1.92 -31.65
N ASN A 584 -21.21 -2.70 -32.29
CA ASN A 584 -21.53 -3.45 -33.51
C ASN A 584 -21.60 -4.95 -33.22
N PHE A 585 -22.66 -5.62 -33.66
CA PHE A 585 -22.88 -7.06 -33.41
C PHE A 585 -23.01 -7.87 -34.70
N ILE A 586 -21.95 -7.85 -35.51
CA ILE A 586 -21.93 -8.45 -36.86
C ILE A 586 -22.14 -9.98 -36.80
N ILE A 587 -21.67 -10.63 -35.73
CA ILE A 587 -21.86 -12.07 -35.51
C ILE A 587 -23.18 -12.35 -34.82
N VAL A 588 -24.00 -13.20 -35.43
CA VAL A 588 -25.26 -13.73 -34.85
C VAL A 588 -24.94 -14.62 -33.66
N GLY A 589 -25.64 -14.43 -32.55
CA GLY A 589 -25.41 -15.19 -31.32
C GLY A 589 -25.62 -14.36 -30.07
N THR A 590 -25.33 -14.97 -28.92
CA THR A 590 -25.43 -14.27 -27.63
C THR A 590 -24.08 -13.65 -27.28
N HIS A 591 -24.06 -12.33 -27.13
CA HIS A 591 -22.92 -11.55 -26.70
C HIS A 591 -23.08 -11.09 -25.25
N SER A 592 -21.96 -10.94 -24.56
CA SER A 592 -21.87 -10.43 -23.19
C SER A 592 -21.11 -9.11 -23.24
N ILE A 593 -21.82 -7.99 -23.05
CA ILE A 593 -21.16 -6.71 -22.85
C ILE A 593 -20.76 -6.60 -21.38
N THR A 594 -19.52 -6.22 -21.14
CA THR A 594 -19.04 -5.81 -19.83
C THR A 594 -18.72 -4.32 -19.86
N VAL A 595 -19.27 -3.58 -18.91
CA VAL A 595 -18.91 -2.19 -18.63
C VAL A 595 -18.17 -2.14 -17.30
N GLU A 596 -16.94 -1.68 -17.32
CA GLU A 596 -16.10 -1.47 -16.15
C GLU A 596 -15.89 0.02 -15.94
N SER A 597 -15.95 0.44 -14.68
CA SER A 597 -15.60 1.81 -14.30
C SER A 597 -14.35 1.84 -13.46
N SER A 598 -13.45 2.75 -13.78
CA SER A 598 -12.25 3.06 -13.02
C SER A 598 -12.19 4.56 -12.75
N VAL A 599 -11.53 4.93 -11.67
CA VAL A 599 -11.39 6.32 -11.24
C VAL A 599 -9.99 6.80 -11.56
N ARG A 600 -9.86 8.00 -12.11
CA ARG A 600 -8.56 8.68 -12.24
C ARG A 600 -8.47 9.78 -11.20
N ASP A 601 -7.39 9.79 -10.43
CA ASP A 601 -7.13 10.83 -9.44
C ASP A 601 -6.39 12.04 -10.04
N LEU A 602 -6.15 13.07 -9.21
CA LEU A 602 -5.45 14.30 -9.62
C LEU A 602 -3.98 14.08 -10.00
N ASN A 603 -3.37 12.97 -9.57
CA ASN A 603 -1.99 12.61 -9.94
C ASN A 603 -1.97 11.80 -11.25
N GLY A 604 -3.13 11.55 -11.85
CA GLY A 604 -3.28 10.81 -13.09
C GLY A 604 -3.27 9.29 -12.93
N ILE A 605 -3.29 8.76 -11.70
CA ILE A 605 -3.30 7.31 -11.43
C ILE A 605 -4.70 6.76 -11.68
N ILE A 606 -4.79 5.64 -12.39
CA ILE A 606 -6.04 4.91 -12.63
C ILE A 606 -6.26 3.87 -11.53
N TRP A 607 -7.44 3.92 -10.92
CA TRP A 607 -7.88 3.09 -9.81
C TRP A 607 -9.06 2.22 -10.24
N LYS A 608 -8.86 0.89 -10.19
CA LYS A 608 -9.85 -0.14 -10.53
C LYS A 608 -10.87 -0.34 -9.40
N THR A 609 -11.53 0.74 -8.97
CA THR A 609 -12.44 0.75 -7.80
C THR A 609 -13.93 0.80 -8.18
N GLY A 610 -14.26 1.07 -9.44
CA GLY A 610 -15.65 1.13 -9.88
C GLY A 610 -16.26 -0.27 -10.13
N PRO A 611 -17.59 -0.37 -10.18
CA PRO A 611 -18.27 -1.62 -10.48
C PRO A 611 -17.98 -2.10 -11.90
N LYS A 612 -18.07 -3.43 -12.04
CA LYS A 612 -18.17 -4.16 -13.30
C LYS A 612 -19.61 -4.62 -13.46
N THR A 613 -20.27 -4.18 -14.53
CA THR A 613 -21.67 -4.52 -14.83
C THR A 613 -21.73 -5.23 -16.18
N THR A 614 -22.50 -6.30 -16.26
CA THR A 614 -22.62 -7.11 -17.48
C THR A 614 -24.05 -7.09 -18.00
N LEU A 615 -24.19 -6.99 -19.33
CA LEU A 615 -25.44 -7.07 -20.07
C LEU A 615 -25.36 -8.18 -21.11
N LEU A 616 -26.46 -8.90 -21.30
CA LEU A 616 -26.58 -9.91 -22.35
C LEU A 616 -27.29 -9.33 -23.57
N ILE A 617 -26.76 -9.65 -24.75
CA ILE A 617 -27.34 -9.27 -26.04
C ILE A 617 -27.50 -10.50 -26.89
N LYS A 618 -28.61 -10.57 -27.63
CA LYS A 618 -28.83 -11.57 -28.66
C LYS A 618 -28.85 -10.88 -30.01
N SER A 619 -27.76 -11.04 -30.76
CA SER A 619 -27.68 -10.62 -32.15
C SER A 619 -28.42 -11.64 -33.01
N LEU A 620 -29.44 -11.19 -33.72
CA LEU A 620 -30.22 -11.99 -34.67
C LEU A 620 -29.82 -11.62 -36.08
N GLU A 621 -29.90 -12.60 -36.98
CA GLU A 621 -29.73 -12.32 -38.39
C GLU A 621 -30.88 -11.43 -38.90
N ASP A 622 -30.51 -10.45 -39.71
CA ASP A 622 -31.43 -9.58 -40.40
C ASP A 622 -32.51 -10.37 -41.20
N PRO A 623 -33.81 -10.02 -41.07
CA PRO A 623 -34.89 -10.76 -41.72
C PRO A 623 -34.77 -10.86 -43.25
N TYR A 624 -34.22 -9.85 -43.92
CA TYR A 624 -34.01 -9.86 -45.37
C TYR A 624 -32.90 -10.86 -45.75
N SER A 625 -31.82 -10.89 -44.98
CA SER A 625 -30.73 -11.88 -45.12
C SER A 625 -31.23 -13.32 -44.88
N GLN A 626 -32.09 -13.51 -43.88
CA GLN A 626 -32.74 -14.81 -43.63
C GLN A 626 -33.64 -15.24 -44.80
N GLN A 627 -34.43 -14.32 -45.37
CA GLN A 627 -35.28 -14.61 -46.53
C GLN A 627 -34.48 -14.98 -47.77
N ILE A 628 -33.38 -14.30 -48.05
CA ILE A 628 -32.47 -14.65 -49.16
C ILE A 628 -31.90 -16.06 -48.96
N ARG A 629 -31.45 -16.39 -47.75
CA ARG A 629 -30.92 -17.73 -47.46
C ARG A 629 -31.98 -18.81 -47.63
N LEU A 630 -33.21 -18.56 -47.18
CA LEU A 630 -34.34 -19.48 -47.34
C LEU A 630 -34.78 -19.63 -48.81
N GLN A 631 -34.75 -18.55 -49.61
CA GLN A 631 -35.00 -18.62 -51.06
C GLN A 631 -33.90 -19.40 -51.80
N GLN A 632 -32.63 -19.22 -51.42
CA GLN A 632 -31.53 -20.01 -51.98
C GLN A 632 -31.62 -21.50 -51.61
N GLN A 633 -32.12 -21.84 -50.42
CA GLN A 633 -32.36 -23.22 -50.02
C GLN A 633 -33.58 -23.84 -50.71
N GLN A 634 -34.65 -23.07 -50.99
CA GLN A 634 -35.80 -23.56 -51.76
C GLN A 634 -35.52 -23.73 -53.26
N GLY A 635 -34.52 -23.02 -53.81
CA GLY A 635 -34.04 -23.21 -55.18
C GLY A 635 -33.24 -24.51 -55.42
N GLN A 636 -32.98 -25.33 -54.39
CA GLN A 636 -32.23 -26.59 -54.48
C GLN A 636 -33.06 -27.83 -54.10
N GLN A 637 -34.37 -27.85 -54.39
CA GLN A 637 -35.11 -29.13 -54.44
C GLN A 637 -34.90 -29.81 -55.80
N PRO A 638 -34.40 -31.06 -55.85
CA PRO A 638 -34.24 -31.78 -57.12
C PRO A 638 -35.62 -32.14 -57.71
N PRO A 639 -35.79 -32.15 -59.05
CA PRO A 639 -37.05 -32.52 -59.67
C PRO A 639 -37.40 -33.99 -59.36
N GLN A 640 -38.66 -34.22 -59.00
CA GLN A 640 -39.26 -35.55 -58.85
C GLN A 640 -39.08 -36.37 -60.14
N GLN A 641 -38.47 -37.55 -60.03
CA GLN A 641 -38.37 -38.52 -61.13
C GLN A 641 -39.74 -39.14 -61.46
N PRO A 642 -40.08 -39.39 -62.74
CA PRO A 642 -41.27 -40.15 -63.11
C PRO A 642 -41.09 -41.65 -62.75
N GLN A 643 -42.12 -42.26 -62.17
CA GLN A 643 -42.18 -43.71 -61.90
C GLN A 643 -42.12 -44.53 -63.20
N PRO A 644 -41.38 -45.66 -63.26
CA PRO A 644 -41.45 -46.57 -64.41
C PRO A 644 -42.67 -47.50 -64.31
N GLN A 645 -43.40 -47.60 -65.42
CA GLN A 645 -44.43 -48.61 -65.70
C GLN A 645 -43.87 -50.03 -65.59
N GLN A 646 -44.49 -50.88 -64.77
CA GLN A 646 -44.27 -52.33 -64.78
C GLN A 646 -44.82 -52.95 -66.08
N ARG A 647 -43.93 -53.57 -66.87
CA ARG A 647 -44.31 -54.44 -67.99
C ARG A 647 -44.87 -55.75 -67.46
N THR A 648 -46.10 -56.05 -67.89
CA THR A 648 -46.76 -57.35 -67.84
C THR A 648 -46.00 -58.38 -68.67
N ALA A 649 -45.69 -59.53 -68.08
CA ALA A 649 -45.34 -60.76 -68.78
C ALA A 649 -46.28 -61.88 -68.31
N TYR A 650 -47.30 -62.17 -69.13
CA TYR A 650 -47.95 -63.49 -69.20
C TYR A 650 -46.90 -64.49 -69.78
N SER A 651 -46.78 -65.78 -69.47
CA SER A 651 -47.72 -66.79 -68.97
C SER A 651 -47.01 -68.18 -68.88
N ARG A 652 -47.63 -69.10 -68.13
CA ARG A 652 -47.76 -70.58 -68.33
C ARG A 652 -47.12 -71.52 -67.29
N PHE A 653 -48.04 -72.33 -66.77
CA PHE A 653 -47.99 -73.51 -65.90
C PHE A 653 -47.88 -73.27 -64.40
#